data_AF-A0A0A1A9B0-F1
#
_entry.id   AF-A0A0A1A9B0-F1
#
_cell.length_a   1.000
_cell.length_b   1.000
_cell.length_c   1.000
_cell.angle_alpha   90.00
_cell.angle_beta   90.00
_cell.angle_gamma   90.00
#
_symmetry.space_group_name_H-M   'P 1'
#
loop_
_entity.id
_entity.type
_entity.pdbx_description
1 polymer ?
#
loop_
_entity_poly.entity_id
_entity_poly.type
_entity_poly.pdbx_seq_one_letter_code
_entity_poly.pdbx_strand_id
1 'polypeptide(L)'
;MEIEINCCNNIDKANITLAVKKLNIKFAPNGTGKSTISRAIQCTVNGDEQGLSDLLPFRYRGSNPDAVQPRVTGVDGLQNVMCFNEKYVDQFTFQPDELVSNSFDIFIKSEAYHETEREIEAMVVAIRQQFADNVGLEEFITHLGELSAAFKLSSTGIAKTSTGMKGLSAGNKLQHIPDGLESYKPYIQSKSSVEWIEWQTRGYEKFSALSDGCCPFCTGDSREKAEQISRVSAEYDKAVIKNLIGLIGVLDKLGEYFSESARARLTDITTLKSGLEKQHEEYLVTVKKQTDSLINMLNTLKTLNGFTFSASTNVKAALEACRLDVKFFPELQSDKTARTVASLNTSLDDLTTQAGRLQGQINKQRQGMQKLILKHKTDINTFLAYAGYRYQVDITGEGDKCRLKLRHEDFEGYVSGGSQHLSYGERNAFAIVLFMYECLAKKPGLIILDDPISSFDKNKKFAILEMLFRRNTGECLKNETVLMLTHDVEPIIDTLKSVRKLFSNLVTASHLRYCAGCITEQLIGESDIRTFAQICQSVTDSDSEDIIKLIYLRRHYEIMDDLGDAYQVLSNLFHHRETPIDTREPVVQGVGHPEMSAEKVASGCQAIADRIPGFDYQATFVQLTDPDRIRALYLLCRNGYEKLQVFRLLQTGVENAVIRKFMNETYHIENEFICQLDPARFDLIPEYVIRECDALILPPPPANDDALEEIA
;
A
#
# COMPACT_ATOMS: atom_id res chain seq x y z
N MET A 1 4.82 21.10 -16.23
CA MET A 1 5.80 20.81 -15.17
C MET A 1 6.89 19.97 -15.79
N GLU A 2 8.14 20.40 -15.72
CA GLU A 2 9.28 19.65 -16.23
C GLU A 2 10.02 19.03 -15.05
N ILE A 3 10.31 17.73 -15.15
CA ILE A 3 11.02 16.97 -14.13
C ILE A 3 12.31 16.46 -14.76
N GLU A 4 13.43 16.75 -14.11
CA GLU A 4 14.74 16.26 -14.50
C GLU A 4 15.23 15.25 -13.47
N ILE A 5 15.68 14.08 -13.92
CA ILE A 5 16.16 12.97 -13.11
C ILE A 5 17.59 12.67 -13.56
N ASN A 6 18.53 12.71 -12.63
CA ASN A 6 19.95 12.52 -12.89
C ASN A 6 20.52 11.40 -12.02
N CYS A 7 21.36 10.56 -12.63
CA CYS A 7 22.14 9.52 -11.96
C CYS A 7 21.30 8.59 -11.07
N CYS A 8 20.24 7.99 -11.62
CA CYS A 8 19.37 7.01 -10.95
C CYS A 8 19.40 5.65 -11.70
N ASN A 9 19.91 4.59 -11.08
CA ASN A 9 20.07 3.23 -11.64
C ASN A 9 20.73 3.23 -13.02
N ASN A 10 19.96 2.94 -14.07
CA ASN A 10 20.39 2.92 -15.45
C ASN A 10 20.22 4.27 -16.16
N ILE A 11 19.71 5.29 -15.47
CA ILE A 11 19.43 6.63 -16.01
C ILE A 11 20.53 7.59 -15.55
N ASP A 12 21.30 8.09 -16.51
CA ASP A 12 22.26 9.16 -16.30
C ASP A 12 21.56 10.51 -16.29
N LYS A 13 20.64 10.70 -17.24
CA LYS A 13 19.81 11.90 -17.37
C LYS A 13 18.47 11.57 -18.02
N ALA A 14 17.38 12.08 -17.46
CA ALA A 14 16.05 12.02 -18.06
C ALA A 14 15.32 13.33 -17.86
N ASN A 15 14.72 13.85 -18.94
CA ASN A 15 13.83 15.00 -18.88
C ASN A 15 12.43 14.56 -19.27
N ILE A 16 11.47 14.71 -18.35
CA ILE A 16 10.07 14.39 -18.60
C ILE A 16 9.16 15.59 -18.31
N THR A 17 8.07 15.71 -19.08
CA THR A 17 7.09 16.78 -18.97
C THR A 17 5.75 16.23 -18.53
N LEU A 18 5.17 16.82 -17.48
CA LEU A 18 3.82 16.53 -17.01
C LEU A 18 2.90 17.74 -17.22
N ALA A 19 1.79 17.50 -17.89
CA ALA A 19 0.64 18.38 -17.94
C ALA A 19 -0.21 18.20 -16.66
N VAL A 20 -0.41 19.29 -15.94
CA VAL A 20 -1.17 19.34 -14.69
C VAL A 20 -2.65 19.06 -14.95
N LYS A 21 -3.30 18.31 -14.05
CA LYS A 21 -4.72 17.90 -14.15
C LYS A 21 -5.06 17.06 -15.39
N LYS A 22 -4.09 16.26 -15.86
CA LYS A 22 -4.25 15.35 -17.00
C LYS A 22 -3.67 13.97 -16.71
N LEU A 23 -4.11 12.99 -17.48
CA LEU A 23 -3.45 11.71 -17.64
C LEU A 23 -2.25 11.88 -18.57
N ASN A 24 -1.05 11.66 -18.05
CA ASN A 24 0.22 11.73 -18.76
C ASN A 24 0.73 10.31 -19.01
N ILE A 25 0.50 9.78 -20.20
CA ILE A 25 0.93 8.44 -20.60
C ILE A 25 2.36 8.51 -21.15
N LYS A 26 3.28 7.80 -20.51
CA LYS A 26 4.67 7.66 -20.93
C LYS A 26 4.89 6.23 -21.40
N PHE A 27 5.02 6.07 -22.71
CA PHE A 27 5.20 4.78 -23.36
C PHE A 27 6.67 4.48 -23.58
N ALA A 28 7.13 3.33 -23.11
CA ALA A 28 8.51 2.89 -23.27
C ALA A 28 8.65 1.37 -23.14
N PRO A 29 9.55 0.74 -23.91
CA PRO A 29 9.91 -0.66 -23.74
C PRO A 29 10.35 -1.02 -22.31
N ASN A 30 10.38 -2.31 -22.01
CA ASN A 30 10.93 -2.80 -20.75
C ASN A 30 12.45 -2.58 -20.72
N GLY A 31 12.99 -2.22 -19.55
CA GLY A 31 14.39 -1.85 -19.37
C GLY A 31 14.71 -0.36 -19.55
N THR A 32 13.80 0.47 -20.08
CA THR A 32 14.02 1.93 -20.22
C THR A 32 14.18 2.67 -18.89
N GLY A 33 13.77 2.08 -17.76
CA GLY A 33 13.85 2.72 -16.44
C GLY A 33 12.54 3.36 -15.96
N LYS A 34 11.37 2.91 -16.45
CA LYS A 34 10.03 3.36 -16.01
C LYS A 34 9.88 3.35 -14.47
N SER A 35 10.12 2.21 -13.84
CA SER A 35 10.05 2.08 -12.38
C SER A 35 11.11 2.91 -11.65
N THR A 36 12.29 3.13 -12.27
CA THR A 36 13.32 4.04 -11.73
C THR A 36 12.80 5.49 -11.71
N ILE A 37 12.15 5.95 -12.79
CA ILE A 37 11.52 7.28 -12.86
C ILE A 37 10.49 7.43 -11.75
N SER A 38 9.58 6.46 -11.64
CA SER A 38 8.54 6.44 -10.61
C SER A 38 9.14 6.52 -9.20
N ARG A 39 10.11 5.66 -8.89
CA ARG A 39 10.73 5.57 -7.57
C ARG A 39 11.54 6.82 -7.22
N ALA A 40 12.28 7.39 -8.17
CA ALA A 40 13.07 8.59 -7.96
C ALA A 40 12.18 9.80 -7.61
N ILE A 41 11.07 9.99 -8.34
CA ILE A 41 10.08 11.04 -8.04
C ILE A 41 9.45 10.80 -6.67
N GLN A 42 9.01 9.57 -6.39
CA GLN A 42 8.39 9.22 -5.12
C GLN A 42 9.31 9.47 -3.92
N CYS A 43 10.57 9.03 -3.98
CA CYS A 43 11.53 9.22 -2.89
C CYS A 43 11.82 10.71 -2.65
N THR A 44 11.98 11.49 -3.72
CA THR A 44 12.28 12.92 -3.61
C THR A 44 11.11 13.69 -3.01
N VAL A 45 9.89 13.47 -3.48
CA VAL A 45 8.71 14.20 -2.96
C VAL A 45 8.38 13.81 -1.52
N ASN A 46 8.58 12.55 -1.14
CA ASN A 46 8.27 12.06 0.20
C ASN A 46 9.42 12.26 1.21
N GLY A 47 10.56 12.84 0.79
CA GLY A 47 11.73 13.04 1.65
C GLY A 47 12.46 11.76 2.06
N ASP A 48 12.35 10.69 1.27
CA ASP A 48 13.03 9.41 1.49
C ASP A 48 14.46 9.46 0.91
N GLU A 49 15.36 10.13 1.63
CA GLU A 49 16.77 10.31 1.23
C GLU A 49 17.49 8.97 1.03
N GLN A 50 17.25 8.00 1.92
CA GLN A 50 17.84 6.67 1.82
C GLN A 50 17.34 5.95 0.57
N GLY A 51 16.03 5.95 0.33
CA GLY A 51 15.46 5.32 -0.86
C GLY A 51 15.90 5.97 -2.17
N LEU A 52 16.22 7.27 -2.17
CA LEU A 52 16.83 7.95 -3.31
C LEU A 52 18.30 7.55 -3.48
N SER A 53 19.07 7.49 -2.39
CA SER A 53 20.47 7.03 -2.39
C SER A 53 20.61 5.58 -2.87
N ASP A 54 19.63 4.72 -2.58
CA ASP A 54 19.61 3.33 -3.06
C ASP A 54 19.52 3.22 -4.59
N LEU A 55 19.06 4.28 -5.27
CA LEU A 55 19.04 4.38 -6.72
C LEU A 55 20.42 4.77 -7.30
N LEU A 56 21.51 4.76 -6.52
CA LEU A 56 22.84 5.01 -7.06
C LEU A 56 23.17 4.02 -8.20
N PRO A 57 23.57 4.53 -9.40
CA PRO A 57 23.96 3.70 -10.53
C PRO A 57 25.01 2.67 -10.14
N PHE A 58 24.83 1.44 -10.61
CA PHE A 58 25.69 0.32 -10.22
C PHE A 58 27.19 0.58 -10.45
N ARG A 59 27.54 1.33 -11.50
CA ARG A 59 28.93 1.69 -11.80
C ARG A 59 29.62 2.50 -10.70
N TYR A 60 28.87 3.21 -9.86
CA TYR A 60 29.40 3.99 -8.74
C TYR A 60 29.35 3.25 -7.40
N ARG A 61 28.83 2.02 -7.33
CA ARG A 61 28.74 1.28 -6.05
C ARG A 61 30.08 0.73 -5.57
N GLY A 62 31.01 0.42 -6.48
CA GLY A 62 32.35 -0.09 -6.16
C GLY A 62 33.39 1.02 -5.94
N SER A 63 33.26 2.13 -6.68
CA SER A 63 34.12 3.31 -6.57
C SER A 63 33.33 4.55 -7.01
N ASN A 64 33.31 5.60 -6.19
CA ASN A 64 32.60 6.86 -6.46
C ASN A 64 33.47 8.08 -6.10
N PRO A 65 34.58 8.31 -6.83
CA PRO A 65 35.54 9.36 -6.49
C PRO A 65 34.95 10.76 -6.57
N ASP A 66 34.00 10.98 -7.48
CA ASP A 66 33.33 12.27 -7.69
C ASP A 66 32.13 12.48 -6.77
N ALA A 67 31.87 11.55 -5.83
CA ALA A 67 30.73 11.56 -4.92
C ALA A 67 29.39 11.82 -5.63
N VAL A 68 29.19 11.19 -6.80
CA VAL A 68 27.96 11.29 -7.59
C VAL A 68 26.78 10.81 -6.74
N GLN A 69 25.68 11.57 -6.78
CA GLN A 69 24.45 11.26 -6.05
C GLN A 69 23.24 11.29 -6.98
N PRO A 70 22.27 10.38 -6.81
CA PRO A 70 20.98 10.47 -7.49
C PRO A 70 20.27 11.79 -7.15
N ARG A 71 19.68 12.42 -8.16
CA ARG A 71 19.00 13.72 -7.97
C ARG A 71 17.79 13.85 -8.86
N VAL A 72 16.71 14.41 -8.30
CA VAL A 72 15.51 14.80 -9.05
C VAL A 72 15.22 16.28 -8.80
N THR A 73 14.89 17.03 -9.85
CA THR A 73 14.54 18.46 -9.80
C THR A 73 13.23 18.73 -10.56
N GLY A 74 12.56 19.84 -10.24
CA GLY A 74 11.28 20.20 -10.88
C GLY A 74 10.05 19.60 -10.20
N VAL A 75 10.21 19.05 -8.99
CA VAL A 75 9.14 18.46 -8.16
C VAL A 75 8.72 19.34 -6.98
N ASP A 76 9.27 20.55 -6.86
CA ASP A 76 9.10 21.45 -5.69
C ASP A 76 7.64 21.87 -5.42
N GLY A 77 6.78 21.79 -6.43
CA GLY A 77 5.35 22.09 -6.31
C GLY A 77 4.48 20.89 -5.86
N LEU A 78 5.06 19.70 -5.68
CA LEU A 78 4.33 18.49 -5.31
C LEU A 78 4.41 18.27 -3.79
N GLN A 79 3.26 18.25 -3.11
CA GLN A 79 3.21 18.04 -1.66
C GLN A 79 3.27 16.56 -1.25
N ASN A 80 2.71 15.66 -2.06
CA ASN A 80 2.65 14.23 -1.80
C ASN A 80 2.49 13.45 -3.11
N VAL A 81 3.07 12.26 -3.18
CA VAL A 81 2.98 11.34 -4.32
C VAL A 81 2.46 9.99 -3.86
N MET A 82 1.45 9.47 -4.57
CA MET A 82 1.01 8.09 -4.44
C MET A 82 1.38 7.30 -5.69
N CYS A 83 1.88 6.08 -5.50
CA CYS A 83 2.32 5.21 -6.61
C CYS A 83 1.63 3.86 -6.52
N PHE A 84 0.99 3.45 -7.61
CA PHE A 84 0.56 2.08 -7.85
C PHE A 84 1.71 1.31 -8.50
N ASN A 85 2.21 0.28 -7.82
CA ASN A 85 3.26 -0.63 -8.29
C ASN A 85 3.09 -2.00 -7.61
N GLU A 86 3.98 -2.95 -7.91
CA GLU A 86 3.93 -4.31 -7.34
C GLU A 86 3.96 -4.30 -5.80
N LYS A 87 4.76 -3.41 -5.18
CA LYS A 87 4.79 -3.28 -3.71
C LYS A 87 3.42 -2.86 -3.14
N TYR A 88 2.71 -1.95 -3.82
CA TYR A 88 1.37 -1.55 -3.42
C TYR A 88 0.41 -2.73 -3.50
N VAL A 89 0.43 -3.48 -4.60
CA VAL A 89 -0.39 -4.68 -4.77
C VAL A 89 -0.11 -5.65 -3.62
N ASP A 90 1.14 -5.99 -3.34
CA ASP A 90 1.48 -6.96 -2.30
C ASP A 90 1.10 -6.51 -0.89
N GLN A 91 1.34 -5.24 -0.54
CA GLN A 91 1.01 -4.70 0.79
C GLN A 91 -0.50 -4.62 1.05
N PHE A 92 -1.28 -4.31 0.01
CA PHE A 92 -2.72 -4.11 0.12
C PHE A 92 -3.56 -5.33 -0.25
N THR A 93 -2.95 -6.42 -0.73
CA THR A 93 -3.70 -7.63 -1.07
C THR A 93 -4.08 -8.47 0.15
N PHE A 94 -5.35 -8.31 0.58
CA PHE A 94 -6.18 -9.25 1.36
C PHE A 94 -5.66 -9.62 2.76
N GLN A 95 -5.94 -8.76 3.73
CA GLN A 95 -5.90 -9.16 5.13
C GLN A 95 -6.94 -10.27 5.39
N PRO A 96 -6.74 -11.15 6.38
CA PRO A 96 -7.63 -12.29 6.63
C PRO A 96 -9.11 -11.93 6.71
N ASP A 97 -9.42 -10.73 7.24
CA ASP A 97 -10.77 -10.27 7.53
C ASP A 97 -11.24 -9.04 6.71
N GLU A 98 -10.38 -8.45 5.88
CA GLU A 98 -10.65 -7.20 5.17
C GLU A 98 -9.81 -7.08 3.88
N LEU A 99 -10.40 -6.51 2.83
CA LEU A 99 -9.71 -6.31 1.55
C LEU A 99 -8.60 -5.27 1.62
N VAL A 100 -8.82 -4.20 2.37
CA VAL A 100 -7.92 -3.06 2.50
C VAL A 100 -7.91 -2.60 3.94
N SER A 101 -6.74 -2.35 4.50
CA SER A 101 -6.65 -1.71 5.81
C SER A 101 -7.26 -0.31 5.76
N ASN A 102 -8.05 0.04 6.77
CA ASN A 102 -8.74 1.33 6.86
C ASN A 102 -9.77 1.56 5.72
N SER A 103 -10.51 0.52 5.30
CA SER A 103 -11.60 0.69 4.32
C SER A 103 -12.59 1.78 4.75
N PHE A 104 -12.85 1.89 6.05
CA PHE A 104 -13.70 2.96 6.58
C PHE A 104 -13.19 4.36 6.19
N ASP A 105 -11.91 4.64 6.37
CA ASP A 105 -11.34 5.95 6.07
C ASP A 105 -11.36 6.25 4.56
N ILE A 106 -11.13 5.23 3.74
CA ILE A 106 -11.07 5.37 2.28
C ILE A 106 -12.46 5.56 1.67
N PHE A 107 -13.44 4.77 2.09
CA PHE A 107 -14.77 4.75 1.45
C PHE A 107 -15.81 5.62 2.14
N ILE A 108 -15.61 5.99 3.41
CA ILE A 108 -16.66 6.59 4.24
C ILE A 108 -16.32 8.01 4.70
N LYS A 109 -15.05 8.27 5.09
CA LYS A 109 -14.60 9.58 5.59
C LYS A 109 -14.44 10.62 4.49
N SER A 110 -15.54 10.93 3.82
CA SER A 110 -15.65 12.09 2.93
C SER A 110 -15.59 13.41 3.71
N GLU A 111 -15.37 14.53 3.01
CA GLU A 111 -15.44 15.87 3.63
C GLU A 111 -16.78 16.11 4.35
N ALA A 112 -17.88 15.68 3.72
CA ALA A 112 -19.22 15.78 4.31
C ALA A 112 -19.36 14.92 5.58
N TYR A 113 -18.70 13.76 5.63
CA TYR A 113 -18.62 12.96 6.85
C TYR A 113 -17.88 13.74 7.95
N HIS A 114 -16.73 14.33 7.65
CA HIS A 114 -15.95 15.11 8.61
C HIS A 114 -16.66 16.38 9.09
N GLU A 115 -17.48 17.00 8.25
CA GLU A 115 -18.30 18.16 8.64
C GLU A 115 -19.37 17.73 9.66
N THR A 116 -20.14 16.69 9.35
CA THR A 116 -21.15 16.16 10.29
C THR A 116 -20.53 15.60 11.57
N GLU A 117 -19.36 14.97 11.49
CA GLU A 117 -18.58 14.50 12.65
C GLU A 117 -18.15 15.67 13.54
N ARG A 118 -17.61 16.75 12.97
CA ARG A 118 -17.27 17.98 13.70
C ARG A 118 -18.48 18.60 14.40
N GLU A 119 -19.63 18.62 13.74
CA GLU A 119 -20.87 19.13 14.35
C GLU A 119 -21.36 18.26 15.51
N ILE A 120 -21.29 16.93 15.37
CA ILE A 120 -21.62 15.99 16.45
C ILE A 120 -20.64 16.18 17.61
N GLU A 121 -19.34 16.24 17.34
CA GLU A 121 -18.30 16.43 18.35
C GLU A 121 -18.50 17.74 19.10
N ALA A 122 -18.78 18.84 18.40
CA ALA A 122 -19.06 20.14 19.03
C ALA A 122 -20.24 20.11 20.00
N MET A 123 -21.22 19.23 19.79
CA MET A 123 -22.36 19.06 20.71
C MET A 123 -21.98 18.19 21.93
N VAL A 124 -21.17 17.15 21.76
CA VAL A 124 -20.79 16.24 22.87
C VAL A 124 -19.54 16.68 23.63
N VAL A 125 -18.76 17.63 23.08
CA VAL A 125 -17.48 18.07 23.66
C VAL A 125 -17.63 18.61 25.07
N ALA A 126 -18.77 19.25 25.40
CA ALA A 126 -19.01 19.81 26.72
C ALA A 126 -19.00 18.72 27.82
N ILE A 127 -19.57 17.54 27.55
CA ILE A 127 -19.52 16.41 28.48
C ILE A 127 -18.09 15.86 28.58
N ARG A 128 -17.40 15.71 27.45
CA ARG A 128 -16.02 15.22 27.43
C ARG A 128 -15.04 16.16 28.12
N GLN A 129 -15.24 17.47 27.98
CA GLN A 129 -14.46 18.51 28.67
C GLN A 129 -14.59 18.40 30.18
N GLN A 130 -15.74 17.98 30.73
CA GLN A 130 -15.83 17.71 32.17
C GLN A 130 -14.86 16.62 32.63
N PHE A 131 -14.51 15.65 31.77
CA PHE A 131 -13.48 14.65 32.08
C PHE A 131 -12.07 15.18 31.85
N ALA A 132 -11.85 16.02 30.82
CA ALA A 132 -10.54 16.58 30.50
C ALA A 132 -10.09 17.67 31.48
N ASP A 133 -11.01 18.53 31.92
CA ASP A 133 -10.74 19.69 32.77
C ASP A 133 -10.73 19.33 34.27
N ASN A 134 -11.27 18.15 34.63
CA ASN A 134 -11.36 17.68 36.00
C ASN A 134 -10.37 16.53 36.25
N VAL A 135 -9.13 16.88 36.56
CA VAL A 135 -8.08 15.91 36.95
C VAL A 135 -8.57 14.99 38.08
N GLY A 136 -9.36 15.53 39.02
CA GLY A 136 -9.92 14.75 40.12
C GLY A 136 -10.96 13.70 39.70
N LEU A 137 -11.65 13.89 38.57
CA LEU A 137 -12.59 12.91 38.03
C LEU A 137 -11.84 11.76 37.34
N GLU A 138 -10.77 12.06 36.61
CA GLU A 138 -9.93 11.05 35.97
C GLU A 138 -9.18 10.20 37.00
N GLU A 139 -8.65 10.83 38.04
CA GLU A 139 -8.08 10.13 39.21
C GLU A 139 -9.14 9.27 39.91
N PHE A 140 -10.37 9.77 40.06
CA PHE A 140 -11.47 8.99 40.65
C PHE A 140 -11.79 7.73 39.84
N ILE A 141 -11.91 7.82 38.51
CA ILE A 141 -12.14 6.66 37.63
C ILE A 141 -10.97 5.67 37.73
N THR A 142 -9.74 6.18 37.77
CA THR A 142 -8.53 5.36 37.88
C THR A 142 -8.53 4.58 39.18
N HIS A 143 -8.79 5.23 40.31
CA HIS A 143 -8.82 4.59 41.63
C HIS A 143 -10.00 3.61 41.77
N LEU A 144 -11.18 3.90 41.20
CA LEU A 144 -12.28 2.93 41.10
C LEU A 144 -11.86 1.70 40.29
N GLY A 145 -11.10 1.89 39.21
CA GLY A 145 -10.54 0.81 38.40
C GLY A 145 -9.53 -0.05 39.17
N GLU A 146 -8.64 0.57 39.95
CA GLU A 146 -7.71 -0.12 40.84
C GLU A 146 -8.47 -0.97 41.88
N LEU A 147 -9.51 -0.41 42.51
CA LEU A 147 -10.34 -1.13 43.47
C LEU A 147 -11.11 -2.28 42.81
N SER A 148 -11.70 -2.05 41.64
CA SER A 148 -12.40 -3.06 40.85
C SER A 148 -11.47 -4.22 40.49
N ALA A 149 -10.24 -3.94 40.06
CA ALA A 149 -9.25 -4.95 39.71
C ALA A 149 -8.75 -5.73 40.92
N ALA A 150 -8.71 -5.10 42.10
CA ALA A 150 -8.28 -5.74 43.34
C ALA A 150 -9.17 -6.91 43.76
N PHE A 151 -10.46 -6.88 43.42
CA PHE A 151 -11.42 -7.93 43.71
C PHE A 151 -11.97 -8.50 42.39
N LYS A 152 -11.68 -9.76 42.05
CA LYS A 152 -12.25 -10.41 40.85
C LYS A 152 -13.43 -11.29 41.25
N LEU A 153 -14.52 -11.28 40.50
CA LEU A 153 -15.67 -12.15 40.78
C LEU A 153 -15.44 -13.56 40.20
N SER A 154 -16.00 -14.57 40.87
CA SER A 154 -16.12 -15.96 40.43
C SER A 154 -17.57 -16.43 40.56
N SER A 155 -17.86 -17.66 40.13
CA SER A 155 -19.19 -18.28 40.27
C SER A 155 -19.69 -18.40 41.71
N THR A 156 -18.81 -18.29 42.70
CA THR A 156 -19.12 -18.45 44.14
C THR A 156 -18.94 -17.17 44.96
N GLY A 157 -18.65 -16.01 44.35
CA GLY A 157 -18.40 -14.76 45.06
C GLY A 157 -17.13 -14.05 44.59
N ILE A 158 -16.25 -13.63 45.50
CA ILE A 158 -14.93 -13.09 45.13
C ILE A 158 -13.93 -14.23 44.95
N ALA A 159 -13.17 -14.20 43.87
CA ALA A 159 -12.08 -15.13 43.64
C ALA A 159 -10.99 -14.96 44.71
N LYS A 160 -10.69 -16.04 45.44
CA LYS A 160 -9.61 -16.09 46.45
C LYS A 160 -8.22 -15.76 45.88
N THR A 161 -8.06 -15.86 44.57
CA THR A 161 -6.82 -15.53 43.85
C THR A 161 -6.64 -14.03 43.60
N SER A 162 -7.68 -13.21 43.80
CA SER A 162 -7.62 -11.76 43.63
C SER A 162 -6.69 -11.10 44.65
N THR A 163 -6.06 -9.98 44.27
CA THR A 163 -5.04 -9.33 45.09
C THR A 163 -5.61 -8.82 46.41
N GLY A 164 -6.81 -8.24 46.39
CA GLY A 164 -7.52 -7.80 47.60
C GLY A 164 -7.82 -8.96 48.56
N MET A 165 -8.31 -10.10 48.05
CA MET A 165 -8.56 -11.29 48.89
C MET A 165 -7.28 -11.87 49.47
N LYS A 166 -6.19 -11.92 48.70
CA LYS A 166 -4.87 -12.35 49.19
C LYS A 166 -4.31 -11.41 50.25
N GLY A 167 -4.55 -10.10 50.12
CA GLY A 167 -4.12 -9.12 51.12
C GLY A 167 -4.86 -9.27 52.45
N LEU A 168 -6.14 -9.61 52.40
CA LEU A 168 -7.01 -9.71 53.58
C LEU A 168 -7.07 -11.11 54.21
N SER A 169 -6.47 -12.14 53.59
CA SER A 169 -6.66 -13.54 54.00
C SER A 169 -6.11 -13.89 55.39
N ALA A 170 -5.09 -13.16 55.85
CA ALA A 170 -4.37 -13.45 57.11
C ALA A 170 -4.62 -12.42 58.23
N GLY A 171 -5.57 -11.50 58.04
CA GLY A 171 -5.76 -10.35 58.92
C GLY A 171 -4.65 -9.30 58.80
N ASN A 172 -4.83 -8.16 59.46
CA ASN A 172 -3.89 -7.05 59.44
C ASN A 172 -2.77 -7.24 60.47
N LYS A 173 -1.80 -8.07 60.12
CA LYS A 173 -0.59 -8.30 60.93
C LYS A 173 0.37 -7.11 61.00
N LEU A 174 0.11 -6.03 60.24
CA LEU A 174 0.87 -4.78 60.36
C LEU A 174 0.43 -4.00 61.60
N GLN A 175 -0.88 -3.96 61.87
CA GLN A 175 -1.43 -3.35 63.09
C GLN A 175 -1.39 -4.31 64.28
N HIS A 176 -1.78 -5.57 64.07
CA HIS A 176 -1.81 -6.62 65.09
C HIS A 176 -0.56 -7.50 64.99
N ILE A 177 0.57 -7.00 65.47
CA ILE A 177 1.84 -7.73 65.44
C ILE A 177 1.70 -9.01 66.29
N PRO A 178 2.07 -10.19 65.76
CA PRO A 178 2.01 -11.45 66.50
C PRO A 178 2.86 -11.45 67.78
N ASP A 179 2.36 -12.11 68.82
CA ASP A 179 3.01 -12.18 70.13
C ASP A 179 4.45 -12.71 70.02
N GLY A 180 5.39 -11.97 70.58
CA GLY A 180 6.83 -12.25 70.53
C GLY A 180 7.57 -11.60 69.36
N LEU A 181 6.91 -10.88 68.45
CA LEU A 181 7.55 -10.12 67.36
C LEU A 181 7.52 -8.60 67.58
N GLU A 182 7.14 -8.12 68.76
CA GLU A 182 6.93 -6.69 69.08
C GLU A 182 8.20 -5.87 68.88
N SER A 183 9.38 -6.46 69.10
CA SER A 183 10.67 -5.81 68.89
C SER A 183 10.92 -5.40 67.42
N TYR A 184 10.24 -6.04 66.46
CA TYR A 184 10.33 -5.71 65.03
C TYR A 184 9.32 -4.64 64.59
N LYS A 185 8.45 -4.14 65.49
CA LYS A 185 7.43 -3.13 65.20
C LYS A 185 7.93 -1.94 64.36
N PRO A 186 9.09 -1.32 64.66
CA PRO A 186 9.57 -0.18 63.87
C PRO A 186 9.78 -0.51 62.40
N TYR A 187 10.11 -1.76 62.06
CA TYR A 187 10.36 -2.20 60.70
C TYR A 187 9.07 -2.67 60.02
N ILE A 188 8.25 -3.45 60.73
CA ILE A 188 6.96 -3.97 60.24
C ILE A 188 6.00 -2.82 59.88
N GLN A 189 5.98 -1.75 60.68
CA GLN A 189 5.11 -0.59 60.46
C GLN A 189 5.80 0.55 59.68
N SER A 190 7.02 0.32 59.18
CA SER A 190 7.73 1.33 58.40
C SER A 190 7.14 1.49 56.99
N LYS A 191 7.50 2.59 56.32
CA LYS A 191 7.23 2.80 54.89
C LYS A 191 7.93 1.77 53.99
N SER A 192 8.97 1.12 54.50
CA SER A 192 9.77 0.09 53.81
C SER A 192 9.49 -1.32 54.33
N SER A 193 8.27 -1.55 54.84
CA SER A 193 7.89 -2.82 55.46
C SER A 193 8.00 -4.01 54.48
N VAL A 194 7.59 -3.82 53.23
CA VAL A 194 7.65 -4.85 52.19
C VAL A 194 9.09 -5.21 51.86
N GLU A 195 9.96 -4.21 51.67
CA GLU A 195 11.39 -4.41 51.39
C GLU A 195 12.10 -5.06 52.57
N TRP A 196 11.75 -4.64 53.80
CA TRP A 196 12.33 -5.19 55.01
C TRP A 196 11.93 -6.65 55.24
N ILE A 197 10.65 -7.00 55.07
CA ILE A 197 10.18 -8.40 55.14
C ILE A 197 10.90 -9.23 54.09
N GLU A 198 11.01 -8.75 52.84
CA GLU A 198 11.74 -9.46 51.80
C GLU A 198 13.21 -9.69 52.18
N TRP A 199 13.89 -8.66 52.67
CA TRP A 199 15.28 -8.74 53.08
C TRP A 199 15.48 -9.72 54.24
N GLN A 200 14.62 -9.66 55.25
CA GLN A 200 14.69 -10.54 56.42
C GLN A 200 14.39 -11.98 56.02
N THR A 201 13.32 -12.24 55.29
CA THR A 201 12.94 -13.60 54.89
C THR A 201 14.01 -14.22 54.00
N ARG A 202 14.45 -13.52 52.96
CA ARG A 202 15.50 -14.03 52.05
C ARG A 202 16.84 -14.19 52.75
N GLY A 203 17.21 -13.25 53.62
CA GLY A 203 18.47 -13.29 54.36
C GLY A 203 18.49 -14.46 55.35
N TYR A 204 17.38 -14.70 56.04
CA TYR A 204 17.25 -15.84 56.94
C TYR A 204 17.27 -17.17 56.16
N GLU A 205 16.42 -17.32 55.14
CA GLU A 205 16.32 -18.57 54.37
C GLU A 205 17.64 -18.98 53.72
N LYS A 206 18.39 -18.03 53.14
CA LYS A 206 19.60 -18.35 52.38
C LYS A 206 20.84 -18.53 53.24
N PHE A 207 20.93 -17.85 54.38
CA PHE A 207 22.21 -17.72 55.09
C PHE A 207 22.20 -18.27 56.53
N SER A 208 21.03 -18.51 57.14
CA SER A 208 20.96 -18.99 58.53
C SER A 208 21.60 -20.38 58.74
N ALA A 209 21.58 -21.25 57.72
CA ALA A 209 22.17 -22.59 57.80
C ALA A 209 23.70 -22.64 57.58
N LEU A 210 24.33 -21.52 57.21
CA LEU A 210 25.76 -21.49 56.87
C LEU A 210 26.68 -21.44 58.10
N SER A 211 26.19 -20.96 59.24
CA SER A 211 26.97 -20.88 60.49
C SER A 211 26.04 -21.04 61.69
N ASP A 212 26.25 -22.10 62.46
CA ASP A 212 25.46 -22.36 63.66
C ASP A 212 25.65 -21.27 64.73
N GLY A 213 24.54 -20.84 65.34
CA GLY A 213 24.52 -19.82 66.39
C GLY A 213 24.90 -18.39 65.98
N CYS A 214 25.16 -18.11 64.70
CA CYS A 214 25.55 -16.79 64.21
C CYS A 214 24.44 -16.11 63.40
N CYS A 215 24.02 -14.90 63.79
CA CYS A 215 22.98 -14.16 63.11
C CYS A 215 23.43 -13.71 61.70
N PRO A 216 22.70 -14.07 60.62
CA PRO A 216 23.07 -13.69 59.26
C PRO A 216 22.97 -12.18 58.98
N PHE A 217 22.39 -11.39 59.89
CA PHE A 217 22.17 -9.95 59.71
C PHE A 217 23.16 -9.07 60.47
N CYS A 218 23.68 -9.54 61.62
CA CYS A 218 24.54 -8.73 62.49
C CYS A 218 25.76 -9.46 63.04
N THR A 219 25.97 -10.73 62.67
CA THR A 219 27.09 -11.59 63.13
C THR A 219 27.17 -11.86 64.64
N GLY A 220 26.16 -11.43 65.42
CA GLY A 220 26.05 -11.72 66.85
C GLY A 220 25.48 -13.11 67.15
N ASP A 221 25.57 -13.55 68.41
CA ASP A 221 24.97 -14.82 68.86
C ASP A 221 23.44 -14.77 68.72
N SER A 222 22.89 -15.68 67.93
CA SER A 222 21.46 -15.77 67.65
C SER A 222 20.73 -16.86 68.42
N ARG A 223 21.41 -17.67 69.26
CA ARG A 223 20.80 -18.87 69.86
C ARG A 223 19.54 -18.58 70.68
N GLU A 224 19.54 -17.51 71.47
CA GLU A 224 18.36 -17.09 72.27
C GLU A 224 17.23 -16.47 71.42
N LYS A 225 17.54 -15.98 70.22
CA LYS A 225 16.60 -15.27 69.33
C LYS A 225 16.29 -16.01 68.03
N ALA A 226 16.84 -17.21 67.84
CA ALA A 226 16.77 -17.96 66.59
C ALA A 226 15.31 -18.24 66.21
N GLU A 227 14.50 -18.65 67.19
CA GLU A 227 13.06 -18.85 67.03
C GLU A 227 12.35 -17.52 66.68
N GLN A 228 12.68 -16.43 67.37
CA GLN A 228 12.07 -15.12 67.10
C GLN A 228 12.38 -14.62 65.67
N ILE A 229 13.60 -14.85 65.18
CA ILE A 229 14.04 -14.46 63.82
C ILE A 229 13.34 -15.34 62.77
N SER A 230 13.23 -16.66 63.00
CA SER A 230 12.57 -17.57 62.05
C SER A 230 11.06 -17.32 61.95
N ARG A 231 10.43 -16.95 63.07
CA ARG A 231 8.99 -16.65 63.15
C ARG A 231 8.57 -15.46 62.29
N VAL A 232 9.47 -14.51 61.99
CA VAL A 232 9.14 -13.40 61.06
C VAL A 232 8.80 -13.95 59.67
N SER A 233 9.63 -14.85 59.12
CA SER A 233 9.38 -15.49 57.82
C SER A 233 8.16 -16.42 57.81
N ALA A 234 7.83 -17.01 58.96
CA ALA A 234 6.65 -17.86 59.09
C ALA A 234 5.34 -17.06 59.16
N GLU A 235 5.37 -15.89 59.78
CA GLU A 235 4.18 -15.08 60.03
C GLU A 235 3.88 -14.06 58.92
N TYR A 236 4.90 -13.55 58.23
CA TYR A 236 4.79 -12.48 57.24
C TYR A 236 5.14 -12.97 55.83
N ASP A 237 4.18 -12.88 54.91
CA ASP A 237 4.39 -13.11 53.48
C ASP A 237 4.47 -11.78 52.72
N LYS A 238 5.54 -11.60 51.92
CA LYS A 238 5.78 -10.38 51.14
C LYS A 238 4.59 -10.03 50.23
N ALA A 239 4.02 -11.01 49.53
CA ALA A 239 2.96 -10.76 48.56
C ALA A 239 1.65 -10.38 49.27
N VAL A 240 1.33 -11.04 50.39
CA VAL A 240 0.17 -10.70 51.24
C VAL A 240 0.30 -9.27 51.76
N ILE A 241 1.43 -8.91 52.35
CA ILE A 241 1.64 -7.56 52.90
C ILE A 241 1.63 -6.49 51.81
N LYS A 242 2.29 -6.73 50.68
CA LYS A 242 2.26 -5.82 49.52
C LYS A 242 0.83 -5.60 49.03
N ASN A 243 0.03 -6.66 48.91
CA ASN A 243 -1.35 -6.56 48.47
C ASN A 243 -2.23 -5.82 49.48
N LEU A 244 -2.03 -6.04 50.79
CA LEU A 244 -2.76 -5.34 51.85
C LEU A 244 -2.46 -3.84 51.85
N ILE A 245 -1.18 -3.46 51.81
CA ILE A 245 -0.76 -2.04 51.73
C ILE A 245 -1.31 -1.38 50.47
N GLY A 246 -1.23 -2.08 49.33
CA GLY A 246 -1.81 -1.61 48.07
C GLY A 246 -3.31 -1.36 48.18
N LEU A 247 -4.06 -2.30 48.77
CA LEU A 247 -5.50 -2.16 48.97
C LEU A 247 -5.84 -0.98 49.90
N ILE A 248 -5.15 -0.85 51.04
CA ILE A 248 -5.34 0.27 51.98
C ILE A 248 -5.08 1.60 51.25
N GLY A 249 -3.99 1.68 50.48
CA GLY A 249 -3.69 2.88 49.70
C GLY A 249 -4.78 3.26 48.70
N VAL A 250 -5.39 2.29 48.01
CA VAL A 250 -6.53 2.54 47.10
C VAL A 250 -7.76 3.01 47.87
N LEU A 251 -8.06 2.39 49.02
CA LEU A 251 -9.20 2.78 49.86
C LEU A 251 -9.02 4.18 50.47
N ASP A 252 -7.80 4.55 50.87
CA ASP A 252 -7.48 5.89 51.37
C ASP A 252 -7.70 6.96 50.30
N LYS A 253 -7.21 6.71 49.08
CA LYS A 253 -7.41 7.59 47.91
C LYS A 253 -8.90 7.77 47.55
N LEU A 254 -9.70 6.71 47.72
CA LEU A 254 -11.14 6.73 47.51
C LEU A 254 -11.93 7.17 48.75
N GLY A 255 -11.28 7.41 49.89
CA GLY A 255 -11.92 7.57 51.19
C GLY A 255 -12.99 8.66 51.22
N GLU A 256 -12.74 9.79 50.56
CA GLU A 256 -13.69 10.91 50.46
C GLU A 256 -14.88 10.64 49.54
N TYR A 257 -14.82 9.59 48.72
CA TYR A 257 -15.88 9.19 47.80
C TYR A 257 -16.83 8.15 48.42
N PHE A 258 -16.39 7.39 49.42
CA PHE A 258 -17.23 6.46 50.16
C PHE A 258 -18.16 7.18 51.14
N SER A 259 -19.34 6.62 51.38
CA SER A 259 -20.20 7.07 52.49
C SER A 259 -19.50 6.82 53.84
N GLU A 260 -19.87 7.59 54.87
CA GLU A 260 -19.22 7.46 56.18
C GLU A 260 -19.32 6.04 56.75
N SER A 261 -20.48 5.39 56.56
CA SER A 261 -20.72 4.01 56.98
C SER A 261 -19.87 3.01 56.18
N ALA A 262 -19.72 3.23 54.87
CA ALA A 262 -18.91 2.36 54.03
C ALA A 262 -17.43 2.48 54.38
N ARG A 263 -16.95 3.71 54.57
CA ARG A 263 -15.57 3.99 55.00
C ARG A 263 -15.27 3.33 56.35
N ALA A 264 -16.19 3.42 57.31
CA ALA A 264 -16.04 2.75 58.60
C ALA A 264 -15.95 1.22 58.44
N ARG A 265 -16.89 0.60 57.71
CA ARG A 265 -16.89 -0.86 57.48
C ARG A 265 -15.65 -1.35 56.73
N LEU A 266 -15.21 -0.62 55.71
CA LEU A 266 -13.98 -0.96 54.97
C LEU A 266 -12.75 -0.81 55.85
N THR A 267 -12.72 0.21 56.72
CA THR A 267 -11.66 0.36 57.74
C THR A 267 -11.67 -0.82 58.71
N ASP A 268 -12.83 -1.21 59.24
CA ASP A 268 -12.96 -2.37 60.13
C ASP A 268 -12.44 -3.64 59.44
N ILE A 269 -12.83 -3.89 58.19
CA ILE A 269 -12.38 -5.05 57.41
C ILE A 269 -10.86 -5.05 57.21
N THR A 270 -10.27 -3.90 56.87
CA THR A 270 -8.82 -3.79 56.68
C THR A 270 -8.01 -3.82 57.97
N THR A 271 -8.65 -3.75 59.14
CA THR A 271 -7.99 -3.74 60.46
C THR A 271 -8.31 -4.97 61.31
N LEU A 272 -8.99 -5.97 60.74
CA LEU A 272 -9.28 -7.24 61.43
C LEU A 272 -8.00 -7.93 61.93
N LYS A 273 -8.04 -8.46 63.17
CA LYS A 273 -6.95 -9.25 63.74
C LYS A 273 -6.79 -10.61 63.06
N SER A 274 -7.90 -11.22 62.64
CA SER A 274 -7.96 -12.49 61.93
C SER A 274 -8.37 -12.28 60.46
N GLY A 275 -8.34 -13.34 59.66
CA GLY A 275 -8.82 -13.32 58.27
C GLY A 275 -10.33 -13.01 58.16
N LEU A 276 -10.79 -12.86 56.91
CA LEU A 276 -12.17 -12.52 56.59
C LEU A 276 -13.18 -13.60 57.03
N GLU A 277 -14.36 -13.15 57.44
CA GLU A 277 -15.53 -13.98 57.66
C GLU A 277 -16.49 -13.82 56.47
N LYS A 278 -17.45 -14.73 56.35
CA LYS A 278 -18.40 -14.74 55.23
C LYS A 278 -19.16 -13.41 55.06
N GLN A 279 -19.56 -12.78 56.16
CA GLN A 279 -20.23 -11.47 56.15
C GLN A 279 -19.35 -10.35 55.57
N HIS A 280 -18.03 -10.40 55.81
CA HIS A 280 -17.07 -9.45 55.24
C HIS A 280 -16.93 -9.65 53.72
N GLU A 281 -16.87 -10.92 53.27
CA GLU A 281 -16.82 -11.25 51.85
C GLU A 281 -18.08 -10.78 51.10
N GLU A 282 -19.27 -11.04 51.66
CA GLU A 282 -20.56 -10.61 51.08
C GLU A 282 -20.66 -9.09 50.94
N TYR A 283 -20.13 -8.35 51.92
CA TYR A 283 -20.06 -6.90 51.86
C TYR A 283 -19.08 -6.41 50.78
N LEU A 284 -17.88 -6.99 50.67
CA LEU A 284 -16.93 -6.65 49.62
C LEU A 284 -17.48 -6.93 48.21
N VAL A 285 -18.30 -7.98 48.02
CA VAL A 285 -19.02 -8.23 46.76
C VAL A 285 -19.95 -7.06 46.43
N THR A 286 -20.62 -6.50 47.43
CA THR A 286 -21.55 -5.37 47.28
C THR A 286 -20.81 -4.11 46.85
N VAL A 287 -19.72 -3.77 47.54
CA VAL A 287 -18.84 -2.64 47.19
C VAL A 287 -18.31 -2.80 45.77
N LYS A 288 -17.85 -4.01 45.40
CA LYS A 288 -17.37 -4.28 44.04
C LYS A 288 -18.46 -4.07 42.99
N LYS A 289 -19.66 -4.65 43.18
CA LYS A 289 -20.75 -4.51 42.19
C LYS A 289 -21.14 -3.04 41.96
N GLN A 290 -21.17 -2.25 43.03
CA GLN A 290 -21.43 -0.80 42.92
C GLN A 290 -20.28 -0.08 42.21
N THR A 291 -19.03 -0.41 42.53
CA THR A 291 -17.83 0.13 41.87
C THR A 291 -17.83 -0.18 40.36
N ASP A 292 -18.06 -1.43 39.98
CA ASP A 292 -18.08 -1.89 38.59
C ASP A 292 -19.22 -1.24 37.79
N SER A 293 -20.38 -1.05 38.41
CA SER A 293 -21.52 -0.39 37.76
C SER A 293 -21.26 1.12 37.56
N LEU A 294 -20.72 1.80 38.59
CA LEU A 294 -20.39 3.22 38.49
C LEU A 294 -19.30 3.49 37.44
N ILE A 295 -18.21 2.72 37.45
CA ILE A 295 -17.11 2.90 36.49
C ILE A 295 -17.57 2.67 35.04
N ASN A 296 -18.45 1.69 34.81
CA ASN A 296 -19.00 1.45 33.47
C ASN A 296 -19.79 2.67 32.98
N MET A 297 -20.66 3.24 33.81
CA MET A 297 -21.43 4.43 33.43
C MET A 297 -20.54 5.66 33.20
N LEU A 298 -19.54 5.89 34.05
CA LEU A 298 -18.56 6.97 33.87
C LEU A 298 -17.76 6.81 32.57
N ASN A 299 -17.34 5.60 32.24
CA ASN A 299 -16.64 5.31 30.99
C ASN A 299 -17.53 5.48 29.75
N THR A 300 -18.82 5.12 29.84
CA THR A 300 -19.79 5.40 28.77
C THR A 300 -19.89 6.90 28.52
N LEU A 301 -20.04 7.70 29.58
CA LEU A 301 -20.09 9.16 29.45
C LEU A 301 -18.79 9.74 28.87
N LYS A 302 -17.62 9.21 29.29
CA LYS A 302 -16.31 9.65 28.80
C LYS A 302 -16.11 9.40 27.30
N THR A 303 -16.66 8.29 26.79
CA THR A 303 -16.44 7.84 25.41
C THR A 303 -17.57 8.22 24.43
N LEU A 304 -18.63 8.87 24.92
CA LEU A 304 -19.78 9.36 24.13
C LEU A 304 -19.36 10.01 22.81
N ASN A 305 -19.76 9.42 21.68
CA ASN A 305 -19.60 9.94 20.32
C ASN A 305 -20.84 9.62 19.46
N GLY A 306 -20.82 10.03 18.19
CA GLY A 306 -21.90 9.74 17.24
C GLY A 306 -22.20 8.24 17.04
N PHE A 307 -21.22 7.36 17.30
CA PHE A 307 -21.36 5.89 17.20
C PHE A 307 -21.86 5.23 18.49
N THR A 308 -21.88 5.95 19.61
CA THR A 308 -22.39 5.43 20.90
C THR A 308 -23.88 5.15 20.85
N PHE A 309 -24.58 5.88 19.99
CA PHE A 309 -26.00 5.67 19.73
C PHE A 309 -26.13 4.61 18.64
N SER A 310 -26.96 3.58 18.83
CA SER A 310 -27.25 2.61 17.77
C SER A 310 -28.28 3.15 16.78
N ALA A 311 -28.45 2.49 15.62
CA ALA A 311 -29.40 2.89 14.57
C ALA A 311 -30.85 3.03 15.07
N SER A 312 -31.25 2.16 16.00
CA SER A 312 -32.61 2.08 16.54
C SER A 312 -32.81 2.86 17.84
N THR A 313 -31.75 3.42 18.42
CA THR A 313 -31.83 4.08 19.72
C THR A 313 -32.30 5.52 19.58
N ASN A 314 -33.35 5.88 20.32
CA ASN A 314 -33.71 7.27 20.57
C ASN A 314 -32.58 7.91 21.41
N VAL A 315 -31.88 8.90 20.84
CA VAL A 315 -30.75 9.58 21.51
C VAL A 315 -31.16 10.15 22.86
N LYS A 316 -32.38 10.71 22.98
CA LYS A 316 -32.87 11.23 24.26
C LYS A 316 -32.97 10.11 25.31
N ALA A 317 -33.54 8.97 24.96
CA ALA A 317 -33.64 7.82 25.86
C ALA A 317 -32.27 7.24 26.22
N ALA A 318 -31.31 7.25 25.28
CA ALA A 318 -29.94 6.84 25.55
C ALA A 318 -29.22 7.77 26.54
N LEU A 319 -29.39 9.09 26.35
CA LEU A 319 -28.85 10.08 27.28
C LEU A 319 -29.49 9.95 28.66
N GLU A 320 -30.82 9.76 28.73
CA GLU A 320 -31.53 9.50 29.99
C GLU A 320 -31.02 8.23 30.70
N ALA A 321 -30.70 7.16 29.95
CA ALA A 321 -30.11 5.94 30.49
C ALA A 321 -28.67 6.13 31.03
N CYS A 322 -27.97 7.17 30.59
CA CYS A 322 -26.65 7.54 31.09
C CYS A 322 -26.72 8.40 32.37
N ARG A 323 -27.93 8.77 32.84
CA ARG A 323 -28.10 9.59 34.04
C ARG A 323 -27.64 8.82 35.28
N LEU A 324 -26.73 9.42 36.01
CA LEU A 324 -26.15 8.85 37.22
C LEU A 324 -27.02 9.20 38.44
N ASP A 325 -27.67 8.22 39.06
CA ASP A 325 -28.33 8.41 40.35
C ASP A 325 -27.52 7.73 41.46
N VAL A 326 -26.82 8.56 42.25
CA VAL A 326 -25.93 8.12 43.34
C VAL A 326 -26.67 7.33 44.41
N LYS A 327 -28.00 7.45 44.51
CA LYS A 327 -28.81 6.68 45.47
C LYS A 327 -28.73 5.17 45.25
N PHE A 328 -28.43 4.72 44.03
CA PHE A 328 -28.21 3.30 43.73
C PHE A 328 -26.80 2.82 44.08
N PHE A 329 -25.93 3.71 44.59
CA PHE A 329 -24.56 3.44 45.00
C PHE A 329 -24.32 3.84 46.47
N PRO A 330 -25.09 3.28 47.43
CA PRO A 330 -25.06 3.71 48.82
C PRO A 330 -23.67 3.62 49.48
N GLU A 331 -22.80 2.72 49.01
CA GLU A 331 -21.43 2.63 49.52
C GLU A 331 -20.55 3.80 49.05
N LEU A 332 -20.82 4.32 47.84
CA LEU A 332 -20.09 5.42 47.20
C LEU A 332 -20.83 6.77 47.33
N GLN A 333 -21.82 6.87 48.22
CA GLN A 333 -22.68 8.04 48.36
C GLN A 333 -22.13 9.05 49.39
N SER A 334 -20.99 9.67 49.07
CA SER A 334 -20.44 10.81 49.82
C SER A 334 -20.89 12.16 49.23
N ASP A 335 -20.65 13.25 49.97
CA ASP A 335 -20.80 14.62 49.45
C ASP A 335 -19.92 14.88 48.22
N LYS A 336 -18.70 14.31 48.19
CA LYS A 336 -17.77 14.48 47.07
C LYS A 336 -18.26 13.76 45.83
N THR A 337 -18.74 12.52 45.96
CA THR A 337 -19.35 11.76 44.85
C THR A 337 -20.60 12.46 44.36
N ALA A 338 -21.47 12.93 45.27
CA ALA A 338 -22.69 13.64 44.91
C ALA A 338 -22.41 14.91 44.10
N ARG A 339 -21.44 15.74 44.52
CA ARG A 339 -21.04 16.94 43.76
C ARG A 339 -20.45 16.60 42.40
N THR A 340 -19.60 15.58 42.33
CA THR A 340 -18.96 15.12 41.10
C THR A 340 -20.01 14.63 40.10
N VAL A 341 -20.94 13.80 40.55
CA VAL A 341 -22.04 13.27 39.74
C VAL A 341 -23.03 14.37 39.34
N ALA A 342 -23.31 15.33 40.23
CA ALA A 342 -24.18 16.46 39.91
C ALA A 342 -23.64 17.28 38.73
N SER A 343 -22.33 17.60 38.70
CA SER A 343 -21.70 18.31 37.59
C SER A 343 -21.85 17.59 36.25
N LEU A 344 -21.65 16.26 36.26
CA LEU A 344 -21.83 15.42 35.08
C LEU A 344 -23.29 15.37 34.63
N ASN A 345 -24.23 15.21 35.56
CA ASN A 345 -25.66 15.21 35.27
C ASN A 345 -26.15 16.56 34.74
N THR A 346 -25.61 17.70 35.21
CA THR A 346 -25.94 19.02 34.65
C THR A 346 -25.49 19.11 33.19
N SER A 347 -24.26 18.66 32.88
CA SER A 347 -23.75 18.64 31.51
C SER A 347 -24.56 17.69 30.61
N LEU A 348 -25.03 16.57 31.18
CA LEU A 348 -25.91 15.62 30.50
C LEU A 348 -27.31 16.20 30.25
N ASP A 349 -27.87 16.95 31.21
CA ASP A 349 -29.15 17.63 31.08
C ASP A 349 -29.06 18.69 29.96
N ASP A 350 -27.97 19.46 29.90
CA ASP A 350 -27.70 20.41 28.81
C ASP A 350 -27.64 19.72 27.44
N LEU A 351 -26.92 18.60 27.33
CA LEU A 351 -26.90 17.81 26.09
C LEU A 351 -28.28 17.23 25.75
N THR A 352 -29.06 16.84 26.76
CA THR A 352 -30.41 16.31 26.60
C THR A 352 -31.36 17.37 26.01
N THR A 353 -31.17 18.65 26.33
CA THR A 353 -31.93 19.74 25.67
C THR A 353 -31.65 19.81 24.17
N GLN A 354 -30.44 19.42 23.74
CA GLN A 354 -30.02 19.37 22.34
C GLN A 354 -30.24 18.01 21.67
N ALA A 355 -30.83 17.03 22.38
CA ALA A 355 -30.95 15.64 21.90
C ALA A 355 -31.63 15.53 20.53
N GLY A 356 -32.64 16.36 20.24
CA GLY A 356 -33.30 16.37 18.94
C GLY A 356 -32.37 16.83 17.79
N ARG A 357 -31.55 17.84 18.04
CA ARG A 357 -30.54 18.33 17.09
C ARG A 357 -29.44 17.28 16.88
N LEU A 358 -28.95 16.70 17.97
CA LEU A 358 -27.94 15.64 17.96
C LEU A 358 -28.44 14.41 17.18
N GLN A 359 -29.66 13.95 17.44
CA GLN A 359 -30.32 12.88 16.68
C GLN A 359 -30.39 13.22 15.18
N GLY A 360 -30.76 14.45 14.84
CA GLY A 360 -30.80 14.92 13.46
C GLY A 360 -29.45 14.82 12.76
N GLN A 361 -28.35 15.21 13.42
CA GLN A 361 -27.01 15.12 12.85
C GLN A 361 -26.49 13.70 12.74
N ILE A 362 -26.71 12.87 13.75
CA ILE A 362 -26.37 11.43 13.71
C ILE A 362 -27.12 10.76 12.54
N ASN A 363 -28.41 11.06 12.36
CA ASN A 363 -29.19 10.50 11.26
C ASN A 363 -28.68 10.96 9.88
N LYS A 364 -28.30 12.24 9.74
CA LYS A 364 -27.69 12.75 8.51
C LYS A 364 -26.37 12.05 8.20
N GLN A 365 -25.49 11.92 9.19
CA GLN A 365 -24.20 11.23 9.04
C GLN A 365 -24.42 9.78 8.59
N ARG A 366 -25.30 9.03 9.28
CA ARG A 366 -25.61 7.64 8.92
C ARG A 366 -26.22 7.49 7.53
N GLN A 367 -27.16 8.35 7.16
CA GLN A 367 -27.74 8.33 5.80
C GLN A 367 -26.69 8.65 4.74
N GLY A 368 -25.79 9.60 5.01
CA GLY A 368 -24.64 9.90 4.15
C GLY A 368 -23.73 8.69 3.99
N MET A 369 -23.37 8.03 5.09
CA MET A 369 -22.57 6.81 5.09
C MET A 369 -23.24 5.69 4.28
N GLN A 370 -24.52 5.40 4.51
CA GLN A 370 -25.24 4.36 3.77
C GLN A 370 -25.31 4.64 2.27
N LYS A 371 -25.50 5.91 1.88
CA LYS A 371 -25.47 6.32 0.47
C LYS A 371 -24.10 6.10 -0.16
N LEU A 372 -23.02 6.45 0.54
CA LEU A 372 -21.64 6.22 0.07
C LEU A 372 -21.33 4.73 -0.04
N ILE A 373 -21.69 3.94 0.98
CA ILE A 373 -21.55 2.47 0.98
C ILE A 373 -22.24 1.87 -0.23
N LEU A 374 -23.52 2.22 -0.44
CA LEU A 374 -24.31 1.67 -1.55
C LEU A 374 -23.70 2.09 -2.88
N LYS A 375 -23.32 3.37 -3.02
CA LYS A 375 -22.69 3.89 -4.24
C LYS A 375 -21.39 3.16 -4.57
N HIS A 376 -20.43 3.12 -3.65
CA HIS A 376 -19.14 2.47 -3.87
C HIS A 376 -19.28 0.97 -4.11
N LYS A 377 -20.19 0.30 -3.38
CA LYS A 377 -20.51 -1.11 -3.61
C LYS A 377 -21.05 -1.34 -5.02
N THR A 378 -22.02 -0.53 -5.46
CA THR A 378 -22.57 -0.62 -6.83
C THR A 378 -21.48 -0.35 -7.86
N ASP A 379 -20.72 0.72 -7.69
CA ASP A 379 -19.67 1.18 -8.59
C ASP A 379 -18.57 0.13 -8.81
N ILE A 380 -18.13 -0.52 -7.74
CA ILE A 380 -17.13 -1.59 -7.79
C ILE A 380 -17.74 -2.85 -8.41
N ASN A 381 -18.93 -3.28 -7.97
CA ASN A 381 -19.56 -4.49 -8.48
C ASN A 381 -19.93 -4.39 -9.97
N THR A 382 -20.37 -3.22 -10.43
CA THR A 382 -20.61 -2.95 -11.85
C THR A 382 -19.33 -3.04 -12.66
N PHE A 383 -18.22 -2.49 -12.15
CA PHE A 383 -16.90 -2.66 -12.78
C PHE A 383 -16.50 -4.14 -12.87
N LEU A 384 -16.62 -4.89 -11.77
CA LEU A 384 -16.26 -6.31 -11.74
C LEU A 384 -17.08 -7.13 -12.75
N ALA A 385 -18.39 -6.87 -12.81
CA ALA A 385 -19.28 -7.52 -13.77
C ALA A 385 -18.90 -7.19 -15.23
N TYR A 386 -18.64 -5.92 -15.56
CA TYR A 386 -18.26 -5.52 -16.92
C TYR A 386 -16.86 -5.99 -17.33
N ALA A 387 -15.94 -6.13 -16.38
CA ALA A 387 -14.61 -6.70 -16.62
C ALA A 387 -14.62 -8.25 -16.64
N GLY A 388 -15.77 -8.88 -16.37
CA GLY A 388 -15.94 -10.34 -16.42
C GLY A 388 -15.43 -11.09 -15.19
N TYR A 389 -15.28 -10.41 -14.05
CA TYR A 389 -14.88 -11.03 -12.79
C TYR A 389 -16.10 -11.60 -12.05
N ARG A 390 -16.01 -12.86 -11.61
CA ARG A 390 -17.07 -13.58 -10.86
C ARG A 390 -17.03 -13.30 -9.36
N TYR A 391 -16.71 -12.08 -9.00
CA TYR A 391 -16.55 -11.64 -7.62
C TYR A 391 -17.36 -10.39 -7.38
N GLN A 392 -17.79 -10.23 -6.13
CA GLN A 392 -18.52 -9.05 -5.68
C GLN A 392 -17.96 -8.60 -4.34
N VAL A 393 -17.93 -7.29 -4.15
CA VAL A 393 -17.61 -6.69 -2.87
C VAL A 393 -18.87 -6.46 -2.04
N ASP A 394 -18.71 -6.63 -0.74
CA ASP A 394 -19.68 -6.21 0.25
C ASP A 394 -19.00 -5.37 1.32
N ILE A 395 -19.72 -4.38 1.86
CA ILE A 395 -19.24 -3.52 2.92
C ILE A 395 -20.07 -3.84 4.15
N THR A 396 -19.47 -4.52 5.11
CA THR A 396 -20.16 -5.07 6.29
C THR A 396 -19.63 -4.49 7.59
N GLY A 397 -20.47 -4.44 8.62
CA GLY A 397 -20.14 -3.86 9.93
C GLY A 397 -20.85 -2.52 10.18
N GLU A 398 -20.77 -2.04 11.42
CA GLU A 398 -21.38 -0.79 11.86
C GLU A 398 -20.32 0.22 12.29
N GLY A 399 -20.56 1.49 11.97
CA GLY A 399 -19.68 2.59 12.36
C GLY A 399 -18.25 2.45 11.85
N ASP A 400 -17.29 2.64 12.74
CA ASP A 400 -15.85 2.51 12.49
C ASP A 400 -15.38 1.07 12.20
N LYS A 401 -16.24 0.07 12.44
CA LYS A 401 -15.96 -1.35 12.13
C LYS A 401 -16.40 -1.77 10.74
N CYS A 402 -16.73 -0.81 9.88
CA CYS A 402 -17.11 -1.11 8.50
C CYS A 402 -15.91 -1.64 7.72
N ARG A 403 -16.02 -2.86 7.20
CA ARG A 403 -14.96 -3.58 6.47
C ARG A 403 -15.43 -3.93 5.08
N LEU A 404 -14.57 -3.69 4.09
CA LEU A 404 -14.77 -4.17 2.73
C LEU A 404 -14.36 -5.65 2.66
N LYS A 405 -15.28 -6.50 2.21
CA LYS A 405 -15.09 -7.95 2.06
C LYS A 405 -15.40 -8.39 0.64
N LEU A 406 -14.73 -9.44 0.20
CA LEU A 406 -14.95 -10.04 -1.12
C LEU A 406 -15.74 -11.33 -0.98
N ARG A 407 -16.66 -11.57 -1.90
CA ARG A 407 -17.36 -12.83 -2.08
C ARG A 407 -17.26 -13.29 -3.52
N HIS A 408 -17.16 -14.58 -3.74
CA HIS A 408 -17.30 -15.17 -5.08
C HIS A 408 -18.79 -15.40 -5.37
N GLU A 409 -19.22 -15.30 -6.63
CA GLU A 409 -20.64 -15.46 -6.98
C GLU A 409 -21.19 -16.86 -6.64
N ASP A 410 -20.34 -17.89 -6.71
CA ASP A 410 -20.69 -19.28 -6.37
C ASP A 410 -20.45 -19.62 -4.88
N PHE A 411 -20.21 -18.64 -4.02
CA PHE A 411 -19.90 -18.88 -2.60
C PHE A 411 -20.73 -17.96 -1.70
N GLU A 412 -21.46 -18.54 -0.74
CA GLU A 412 -22.29 -17.76 0.19
C GLU A 412 -21.48 -17.01 1.26
N GLY A 413 -20.21 -17.40 1.49
CA GLY A 413 -19.34 -16.77 2.46
C GLY A 413 -18.43 -15.66 1.89
N TYR A 414 -17.54 -15.16 2.73
CA TYR A 414 -16.48 -14.23 2.32
C TYR A 414 -15.18 -14.98 2.06
N VAL A 415 -14.45 -14.52 1.04
CA VAL A 415 -13.11 -15.01 0.75
C VAL A 415 -12.15 -14.49 1.82
N SER A 416 -11.51 -15.40 2.56
CA SER A 416 -10.41 -15.09 3.46
C SER A 416 -9.07 -15.40 2.77
N GLY A 417 -8.07 -14.54 2.93
CA GLY A 417 -6.74 -14.76 2.36
C GLY A 417 -6.70 -14.75 0.83
N GLY A 418 -7.11 -13.63 0.20
CA GLY A 418 -7.28 -13.55 -1.26
C GLY A 418 -6.02 -13.77 -2.10
N SER A 419 -4.81 -13.76 -1.52
CA SER A 419 -3.59 -14.22 -2.20
C SER A 419 -3.60 -15.72 -2.53
N GLN A 420 -4.41 -16.53 -1.84
CA GLN A 420 -4.51 -17.98 -2.05
C GLN A 420 -5.52 -18.37 -3.14
N HIS A 421 -6.43 -17.46 -3.52
CA HIS A 421 -7.58 -17.79 -4.37
C HIS A 421 -7.69 -16.94 -5.64
N LEU A 422 -7.08 -15.76 -5.69
CA LEU A 422 -7.16 -14.86 -6.85
C LEU A 422 -5.94 -14.99 -7.75
N SER A 423 -6.19 -14.98 -9.06
CA SER A 423 -5.13 -14.87 -10.05
C SER A 423 -4.41 -13.51 -9.96
N TYR A 424 -3.21 -13.44 -10.52
CA TYR A 424 -2.42 -12.20 -10.56
C TYR A 424 -3.19 -11.03 -11.19
N GLY A 425 -3.90 -11.27 -12.29
CA GLY A 425 -4.71 -10.23 -12.95
C GLY A 425 -5.91 -9.77 -12.10
N GLU A 426 -6.56 -10.67 -11.37
CA GLU A 426 -7.66 -10.30 -10.45
C GLU A 426 -7.15 -9.45 -9.29
N ARG A 427 -6.05 -9.89 -8.64
CA ARG A 427 -5.40 -9.12 -7.57
C ARG A 427 -5.10 -7.69 -8.01
N ASN A 428 -4.51 -7.53 -9.20
CA ASN A 428 -4.19 -6.22 -9.74
C ASN A 428 -5.43 -5.38 -10.04
N ALA A 429 -6.52 -5.98 -10.55
CA ALA A 429 -7.78 -5.27 -10.82
C ALA A 429 -8.41 -4.73 -9.54
N PHE A 430 -8.44 -5.53 -8.47
CA PHE A 430 -8.92 -5.05 -7.18
C PHE A 430 -8.02 -3.95 -6.65
N ALA A 431 -6.71 -4.19 -6.61
CA ALA A 431 -5.74 -3.26 -6.03
C ALA A 431 -5.79 -1.88 -6.73
N ILE A 432 -5.91 -1.82 -8.05
CA ILE A 432 -5.94 -0.55 -8.77
C ILE A 432 -7.22 0.25 -8.53
N VAL A 433 -8.37 -0.43 -8.39
CA VAL A 433 -9.64 0.21 -8.03
C VAL A 433 -9.59 0.75 -6.61
N LEU A 434 -9.01 -0.01 -5.68
CA LEU A 434 -8.84 0.41 -4.29
C LEU A 434 -7.88 1.59 -4.19
N PHE A 435 -6.76 1.54 -4.92
CA PHE A 435 -5.80 2.62 -5.04
C PHE A 435 -6.44 3.91 -5.56
N MET A 436 -7.35 3.80 -6.54
CA MET A 436 -8.12 4.95 -7.03
C MET A 436 -8.90 5.62 -5.91
N TYR A 437 -9.68 4.86 -5.14
CA TYR A 437 -10.46 5.42 -4.03
C TYR A 437 -9.57 6.01 -2.92
N GLU A 438 -8.44 5.37 -2.64
CA GLU A 438 -7.46 5.91 -1.70
C GLU A 438 -6.88 7.26 -2.17
N CYS A 439 -6.60 7.39 -3.47
CA CYS A 439 -6.17 8.65 -4.07
C CYS A 439 -7.26 9.72 -3.98
N LEU A 440 -8.53 9.37 -4.18
CA LEU A 440 -9.66 10.31 -4.03
C LEU A 440 -9.82 10.81 -2.59
N ALA A 441 -9.57 9.93 -1.61
CA ALA A 441 -9.62 10.30 -0.19
C ALA A 441 -8.42 11.18 0.22
N LYS A 442 -7.20 10.79 -0.17
CA LYS A 442 -5.94 11.45 0.25
C LYS A 442 -5.55 12.67 -0.59
N LYS A 443 -6.08 12.80 -1.81
CA LYS A 443 -5.83 13.91 -2.76
C LYS A 443 -4.33 14.24 -2.94
N PRO A 444 -3.50 13.28 -3.40
CA PRO A 444 -2.08 13.51 -3.63
C PRO A 444 -1.84 14.53 -4.76
N GLY A 445 -0.71 15.23 -4.73
CA GLY A 445 -0.34 16.20 -5.76
C GLY A 445 0.02 15.56 -7.12
N LEU A 446 0.48 14.31 -7.09
CA LEU A 446 0.77 13.49 -8.26
C LEU A 446 0.44 12.02 -7.97
N ILE A 447 -0.23 11.38 -8.91
CA ILE A 447 -0.52 9.94 -8.90
C ILE A 447 0.35 9.27 -9.95
N ILE A 448 1.11 8.25 -9.57
CA ILE A 448 1.93 7.45 -10.48
C ILE A 448 1.30 6.06 -10.63
N LEU A 449 1.13 5.62 -11.87
CA LEU A 449 0.68 4.28 -12.22
C LEU A 449 1.82 3.59 -12.98
N ASP A 450 2.55 2.69 -12.33
CA ASP A 450 3.70 1.98 -12.91
C ASP A 450 3.26 0.63 -13.51
N ASP A 451 3.28 0.54 -14.83
CA ASP A 451 2.80 -0.60 -15.64
C ASP A 451 1.41 -1.14 -15.20
N PRO A 452 0.40 -0.28 -14.98
CA PRO A 452 -0.83 -0.60 -14.25
C PRO A 452 -1.77 -1.58 -14.96
N ILE A 453 -1.55 -1.83 -16.24
CA ILE A 453 -2.47 -2.59 -17.10
C ILE A 453 -1.80 -3.76 -17.84
N SER A 454 -0.51 -3.98 -17.59
CA SER A 454 0.30 -5.00 -18.27
C SER A 454 -0.18 -6.43 -18.03
N SER A 455 -0.84 -6.66 -16.90
CA SER A 455 -1.34 -7.97 -16.45
C SER A 455 -2.74 -8.33 -16.95
N PHE A 456 -3.35 -7.53 -17.82
CA PHE A 456 -4.77 -7.66 -18.17
C PHE A 456 -4.98 -8.01 -19.64
N ASP A 457 -6.01 -8.82 -19.90
CA ASP A 457 -6.50 -9.08 -21.26
C ASP A 457 -7.10 -7.80 -21.88
N LYS A 458 -7.16 -7.73 -23.22
CA LYS A 458 -7.66 -6.57 -23.99
C LYS A 458 -8.97 -5.99 -23.44
N ASN A 459 -9.99 -6.84 -23.22
CA ASN A 459 -11.30 -6.40 -22.72
C ASN A 459 -11.26 -5.77 -21.31
N LYS A 460 -10.31 -6.18 -20.47
CA LYS A 460 -10.16 -5.69 -19.09
C LYS A 460 -9.41 -4.36 -19.03
N LYS A 461 -8.45 -4.12 -19.94
CA LYS A 461 -7.68 -2.86 -19.99
C LYS A 461 -8.58 -1.65 -20.18
N PHE A 462 -9.53 -1.73 -21.13
CA PHE A 462 -10.48 -0.64 -21.35
C PHE A 462 -11.39 -0.42 -20.14
N ALA A 463 -11.88 -1.50 -19.50
CA ALA A 463 -12.71 -1.39 -18.30
C ALA A 463 -11.98 -0.66 -17.15
N ILE A 464 -10.67 -0.91 -17.01
CA ILE A 464 -9.82 -0.20 -16.02
C ILE A 464 -9.67 1.27 -16.41
N LEU A 465 -9.37 1.59 -17.67
CA LEU A 465 -9.27 2.99 -18.12
C LEU A 465 -10.60 3.74 -17.96
N GLU A 466 -11.73 3.08 -18.20
CA GLU A 466 -13.07 3.63 -17.96
C GLU A 466 -13.28 3.92 -16.46
N MET A 467 -13.03 2.94 -15.60
CA MET A 467 -13.14 3.06 -14.15
C MET A 467 -12.30 4.21 -13.60
N LEU A 468 -11.04 4.30 -14.04
CA LEU A 468 -10.07 5.26 -13.51
C LEU A 468 -10.24 6.69 -14.03
N PHE A 469 -10.79 6.89 -15.23
CA PHE A 469 -10.72 8.22 -15.88
C PHE A 469 -12.01 8.71 -16.54
N ARG A 470 -13.08 7.90 -16.62
CA ARG A 470 -14.29 8.27 -17.37
C ARG A 470 -15.53 8.59 -16.54
N ARG A 471 -15.53 8.29 -15.25
CA ARG A 471 -16.65 8.60 -14.35
C ARG A 471 -16.73 10.11 -14.06
N ASN A 472 -17.69 10.52 -13.24
CA ASN A 472 -17.82 11.93 -12.89
C ASN A 472 -16.59 12.40 -12.11
N THR A 473 -16.29 13.70 -12.20
CA THR A 473 -15.20 14.31 -11.43
C THR A 473 -15.43 14.07 -9.93
N GLY A 474 -14.39 13.62 -9.22
CA GLY A 474 -14.48 13.25 -7.80
C GLY A 474 -14.92 11.80 -7.55
N GLU A 475 -15.24 11.03 -8.60
CA GLU A 475 -15.53 9.58 -8.53
C GLU A 475 -14.43 8.73 -9.18
N CYS A 476 -13.47 9.37 -9.84
CA CYS A 476 -12.33 8.76 -10.53
C CYS A 476 -11.19 9.78 -10.64
N LEU A 477 -10.04 9.38 -11.20
CA LEU A 477 -8.84 10.21 -11.33
C LEU A 477 -8.92 11.27 -12.44
N LYS A 478 -10.13 11.56 -12.93
CA LYS A 478 -10.37 12.60 -13.93
C LYS A 478 -10.07 13.98 -13.36
N ASN A 479 -9.29 14.76 -14.11
CA ASN A 479 -8.75 16.07 -13.71
C ASN A 479 -7.71 16.03 -12.59
N GLU A 480 -7.22 14.84 -12.21
CA GLU A 480 -6.03 14.71 -11.37
C GLU A 480 -4.76 14.73 -12.22
N THR A 481 -3.62 15.05 -11.63
CA THR A 481 -2.32 14.92 -12.31
C THR A 481 -1.85 13.48 -12.17
N VAL A 482 -1.96 12.70 -13.25
CA VAL A 482 -1.58 11.28 -13.24
C VAL A 482 -0.45 11.03 -14.22
N LEU A 483 0.60 10.32 -13.78
CA LEU A 483 1.69 9.80 -14.60
C LEU A 483 1.48 8.29 -14.77
N MET A 484 1.11 7.85 -15.97
CA MET A 484 1.02 6.43 -16.31
C MET A 484 2.25 6.02 -17.11
N LEU A 485 3.07 5.15 -16.54
CA LEU A 485 4.23 4.56 -17.21
C LEU A 485 3.82 3.19 -17.75
N THR A 486 3.96 2.95 -19.05
CA THR A 486 3.55 1.68 -19.65
C THR A 486 4.43 1.27 -20.83
N HIS A 487 4.54 -0.03 -21.08
CA HIS A 487 5.07 -0.58 -22.34
C HIS A 487 3.98 -0.98 -23.34
N ASP A 488 2.71 -0.72 -23.02
CA ASP A 488 1.58 -1.06 -23.87
C ASP A 488 1.13 0.15 -24.69
N VAL A 489 0.90 -0.04 -25.98
CA VAL A 489 0.45 1.00 -26.90
C VAL A 489 -1.08 1.15 -26.92
N GLU A 490 -1.82 0.14 -26.45
CA GLU A 490 -3.28 0.08 -26.47
C GLU A 490 -3.95 1.28 -25.78
N PRO A 491 -3.51 1.75 -24.59
CA PRO A 491 -4.07 2.95 -23.97
C PRO A 491 -3.90 4.21 -24.80
N ILE A 492 -2.79 4.31 -25.54
CA ILE A 492 -2.53 5.45 -26.41
C ILE A 492 -3.48 5.42 -27.60
N ILE A 493 -3.65 4.24 -28.23
CA ILE A 493 -4.58 4.06 -29.35
C ILE A 493 -6.01 4.36 -28.92
N ASP A 494 -6.45 3.82 -27.78
CA ASP A 494 -7.80 4.02 -27.29
C ASP A 494 -8.08 5.48 -26.96
N THR A 495 -7.20 6.12 -26.18
CA THR A 495 -7.44 7.48 -25.69
C THR A 495 -7.23 8.56 -26.74
N LEU A 496 -6.33 8.36 -27.71
CA LEU A 496 -6.02 9.36 -28.74
C LEU A 496 -6.73 9.14 -30.07
N LYS A 497 -7.15 7.91 -30.41
CA LYS A 497 -7.76 7.57 -31.71
C LYS A 497 -9.17 6.97 -31.56
N SER A 498 -9.32 5.82 -30.91
CA SER A 498 -10.59 5.04 -30.92
C SER A 498 -11.73 5.74 -30.20
N VAL A 499 -11.50 6.20 -28.96
CA VAL A 499 -12.51 6.83 -28.10
C VAL A 499 -12.13 8.26 -27.71
N ARG A 500 -11.35 8.94 -28.55
CA ARG A 500 -10.84 10.30 -28.33
C ARG A 500 -11.87 11.29 -27.79
N LYS A 501 -13.10 11.26 -28.32
CA LYS A 501 -14.19 12.17 -27.89
C LYS A 501 -14.46 12.05 -26.39
N LEU A 502 -14.30 10.86 -25.82
CA LEU A 502 -14.53 10.55 -24.41
C LEU A 502 -13.40 11.04 -23.49
N PHE A 503 -12.18 11.22 -24.04
CA PHE A 503 -10.97 11.67 -23.33
C PHE A 503 -10.53 13.09 -23.72
N SER A 504 -11.38 13.82 -24.46
CA SER A 504 -11.10 15.12 -25.11
C SER A 504 -10.30 16.11 -24.25
N ASN A 505 -9.02 16.29 -24.60
CA ASN A 505 -8.02 17.15 -23.93
C ASN A 505 -7.57 16.76 -22.51
N LEU A 506 -7.98 15.60 -22.01
CA LEU A 506 -7.63 15.08 -20.68
C LEU A 506 -6.37 14.21 -20.68
N VAL A 507 -5.85 13.87 -21.86
CA VAL A 507 -4.70 12.95 -22.03
C VAL A 507 -3.57 13.65 -22.78
N THR A 508 -2.35 13.34 -22.36
CA THR A 508 -1.12 13.62 -23.10
C THR A 508 -0.34 12.31 -23.18
N ALA A 509 0.23 12.00 -24.34
CA ALA A 509 1.03 10.79 -24.52
C ALA A 509 2.39 11.13 -25.11
N SER A 510 3.42 10.41 -24.68
CA SER A 510 4.77 10.58 -25.19
C SER A 510 5.55 9.27 -25.13
N HIS A 511 6.44 9.07 -26.09
CA HIS A 511 7.42 8.00 -26.11
C HIS A 511 8.67 8.42 -25.32
N LEU A 512 9.18 7.54 -24.46
CA LEU A 512 10.46 7.73 -23.80
C LEU A 512 11.54 6.91 -24.52
N ARG A 513 12.40 7.59 -25.27
CA ARG A 513 13.53 6.95 -25.94
C ARG A 513 14.73 6.91 -25.01
N TYR A 514 15.25 5.71 -24.75
CA TYR A 514 16.49 5.49 -24.01
C TYR A 514 17.67 5.35 -24.98
N CYS A 515 18.76 6.05 -24.71
CA CYS A 515 20.02 5.93 -25.45
C CYS A 515 21.20 6.26 -24.54
N ALA A 516 22.08 5.27 -24.31
CA ALA A 516 23.33 5.45 -23.56
C ALA A 516 23.14 6.18 -22.21
N GLY A 517 22.16 5.73 -21.42
CA GLY A 517 21.85 6.31 -20.10
C GLY A 517 20.99 7.58 -20.16
N CYS A 518 20.76 8.16 -21.33
CA CYS A 518 19.92 9.35 -21.48
C CYS A 518 18.51 8.97 -21.95
N ILE A 519 17.48 9.55 -21.31
CA ILE A 519 16.08 9.44 -21.74
C ILE A 519 15.61 10.76 -22.32
N THR A 520 15.15 10.71 -23.57
CA THR A 520 14.50 11.84 -24.26
C THR A 520 13.02 11.56 -24.48
N GLU A 521 12.18 12.55 -24.19
CA GLU A 521 10.74 12.47 -24.40
C GLU A 521 10.35 12.96 -25.81
N GLN A 522 9.48 12.19 -26.49
CA GLN A 522 8.91 12.54 -27.79
C GLN A 522 7.38 12.52 -27.71
N LEU A 523 6.72 13.64 -28.02
CA LEU A 523 5.26 13.72 -27.99
C LEU A 523 4.61 12.80 -29.03
N ILE A 524 3.53 12.13 -28.64
CA ILE A 524 2.69 11.30 -29.50
C ILE A 524 1.35 12.01 -29.72
N GLY A 525 1.04 12.32 -30.96
CA GLY A 525 -0.25 12.83 -31.40
C GLY A 525 -1.13 11.79 -32.09
N GLU A 526 -2.37 12.15 -32.39
CA GLU A 526 -3.30 11.31 -33.16
C GLU A 526 -2.77 10.97 -34.56
N SER A 527 -2.13 11.93 -35.24
CA SER A 527 -1.53 11.77 -36.57
C SER A 527 -0.38 10.75 -36.62
N ASP A 528 0.14 10.41 -35.45
CA ASP A 528 1.28 9.52 -35.27
C ASP A 528 0.83 8.06 -35.16
N ILE A 529 -0.47 7.82 -34.93
CA ILE A 529 -1.09 6.51 -34.85
C ILE A 529 -1.62 6.14 -36.24
N ARG A 530 -0.83 5.40 -36.99
CA ARG A 530 -1.09 5.05 -38.41
C ARG A 530 -1.30 3.56 -38.58
N THR A 531 -2.01 3.18 -39.64
CA THR A 531 -2.01 1.77 -40.05
C THR A 531 -0.66 1.42 -40.66
N PHE A 532 -0.27 0.15 -40.60
CA PHE A 532 1.02 -0.23 -41.17
C PHE A 532 1.07 0.02 -42.69
N ALA A 533 -0.05 -0.16 -43.40
CA ALA A 533 -0.17 0.22 -44.82
C ALA A 533 0.10 1.72 -45.07
N GLN A 534 -0.38 2.61 -44.19
CA GLN A 534 -0.10 4.05 -44.28
C GLN A 534 1.40 4.35 -44.03
N ILE A 535 2.04 3.61 -43.11
CA ILE A 535 3.48 3.74 -42.85
C ILE A 535 4.27 3.32 -44.10
N CYS A 536 3.98 2.16 -44.69
CA CYS A 536 4.64 1.69 -45.91
C CYS A 536 4.51 2.69 -47.05
N GLN A 537 3.31 3.25 -47.24
CA GLN A 537 3.08 4.27 -48.26
C GLN A 537 3.95 5.51 -47.99
N SER A 538 3.95 6.02 -46.75
CA SER A 538 4.74 7.22 -46.41
C SER A 538 6.25 7.05 -46.58
N VAL A 539 6.79 5.83 -46.38
CA VAL A 539 8.20 5.54 -46.61
C VAL A 539 8.50 5.41 -48.12
N THR A 540 7.61 4.77 -48.87
CA THR A 540 7.77 4.61 -50.32
C THR A 540 7.77 5.97 -51.03
N ASP A 541 6.93 6.91 -50.57
CA ASP A 541 6.81 8.27 -51.12
C ASP A 541 7.90 9.25 -50.61
N SER A 542 8.79 8.81 -49.71
CA SER A 542 9.81 9.65 -49.09
C SER A 542 11.12 9.70 -49.88
N ASP A 543 12.09 10.50 -49.44
CA ASP A 543 13.46 10.52 -49.99
C ASP A 543 14.37 9.43 -49.37
N SER A 544 13.79 8.37 -48.80
CA SER A 544 14.56 7.23 -48.31
C SER A 544 15.26 6.47 -49.45
N GLU A 545 16.33 5.75 -49.11
CA GLU A 545 17.06 4.90 -50.04
C GLU A 545 16.15 3.86 -50.71
N ASP A 546 16.37 3.60 -52.00
CA ASP A 546 15.50 2.74 -52.79
C ASP A 546 15.41 1.31 -52.22
N ILE A 547 16.50 0.78 -51.68
CA ILE A 547 16.50 -0.53 -51.00
C ILE A 547 15.53 -0.52 -49.80
N ILE A 548 15.51 0.56 -49.01
CA ILE A 548 14.59 0.69 -47.88
C ILE A 548 13.15 0.77 -48.40
N LYS A 549 12.88 1.56 -49.44
CA LYS A 549 11.55 1.64 -50.07
C LYS A 549 11.07 0.27 -50.56
N LEU A 550 11.93 -0.50 -51.21
CA LEU A 550 11.61 -1.85 -51.70
C LEU A 550 11.24 -2.81 -50.56
N ILE A 551 11.91 -2.72 -49.39
CA ILE A 551 11.58 -3.53 -48.20
C ILE A 551 10.15 -3.21 -47.72
N TYR A 552 9.82 -1.92 -47.61
CA TYR A 552 8.48 -1.48 -47.20
C TYR A 552 7.42 -1.80 -48.25
N LEU A 553 7.75 -1.70 -49.53
CA LEU A 553 6.84 -2.04 -50.63
C LEU A 553 6.52 -3.54 -50.65
N ARG A 554 7.51 -4.41 -50.43
CA ARG A 554 7.26 -5.85 -50.28
C ARG A 554 6.26 -6.13 -49.16
N ARG A 555 6.48 -5.50 -48.00
CA ARG A 555 5.57 -5.63 -46.85
C ARG A 555 4.17 -5.10 -47.12
N HIS A 556 4.07 -3.98 -47.84
CA HIS A 556 2.79 -3.44 -48.26
C HIS A 556 1.94 -4.49 -48.98
N TYR A 557 2.55 -5.23 -49.91
CA TYR A 557 1.88 -6.33 -50.61
C TYR A 557 1.53 -7.50 -49.68
N GLU A 558 2.40 -7.88 -48.73
CA GLU A 558 2.13 -8.92 -47.74
C GLU A 558 0.88 -8.61 -46.89
N ILE A 559 0.76 -7.37 -46.39
CA ILE A 559 -0.38 -6.94 -45.55
C ILE A 559 -1.69 -6.91 -46.35
N MET A 560 -1.60 -6.53 -47.62
CA MET A 560 -2.76 -6.46 -48.51
C MET A 560 -3.16 -7.83 -49.07
N ASP A 561 -2.41 -8.89 -48.73
CA ASP A 561 -2.53 -10.25 -49.27
C ASP A 561 -2.43 -10.27 -50.82
N ASP A 562 -1.68 -9.33 -51.39
CA ASP A 562 -1.46 -9.20 -52.83
C ASP A 562 -0.14 -9.88 -53.21
N LEU A 563 -0.18 -11.20 -53.34
CA LEU A 563 0.98 -12.02 -53.69
C LEU A 563 1.24 -12.08 -55.21
N GLY A 564 0.86 -11.02 -55.95
CA GLY A 564 1.00 -10.88 -57.39
C GLY A 564 2.43 -10.77 -57.91
N ASP A 565 2.60 -10.39 -59.18
CA ASP A 565 3.91 -10.38 -59.85
C ASP A 565 4.94 -9.46 -59.18
N ALA A 566 4.53 -8.25 -58.75
CA ALA A 566 5.41 -7.33 -58.04
C ALA A 566 5.90 -7.90 -56.70
N TYR A 567 5.01 -8.54 -55.93
CA TYR A 567 5.41 -9.22 -54.70
C TYR A 567 6.39 -10.36 -54.97
N GLN A 568 6.14 -11.18 -55.98
CA GLN A 568 7.05 -12.28 -56.35
C GLN A 568 8.43 -11.74 -56.75
N VAL A 569 8.49 -10.67 -57.56
CA VAL A 569 9.76 -10.02 -57.93
C VAL A 569 10.52 -9.54 -56.70
N LEU A 570 9.88 -8.80 -55.79
CA LEU A 570 10.51 -8.31 -54.56
C LEU A 570 10.93 -9.46 -53.63
N SER A 571 10.09 -10.48 -53.50
CA SER A 571 10.38 -11.66 -52.68
C SER A 571 11.63 -12.38 -53.20
N ASN A 572 11.73 -12.63 -54.51
CA ASN A 572 12.91 -13.24 -55.11
C ASN A 572 14.17 -12.38 -54.92
N LEU A 573 14.03 -11.06 -55.07
CA LEU A 573 15.11 -10.10 -54.85
C LEU A 573 15.69 -10.20 -53.42
N PHE A 574 14.84 -10.16 -52.40
CA PHE A 574 15.29 -10.24 -50.99
C PHE A 574 15.71 -11.64 -50.53
N HIS A 575 15.40 -12.69 -51.31
CA HIS A 575 15.93 -14.04 -51.11
C HIS A 575 17.24 -14.28 -51.89
N HIS A 576 17.84 -13.25 -52.49
CA HIS A 576 19.09 -13.32 -53.26
C HIS A 576 19.03 -14.36 -54.39
N ARG A 577 17.92 -14.42 -55.12
CA ARG A 577 17.78 -15.29 -56.30
C ARG A 577 18.11 -14.51 -57.56
N GLU A 578 19.15 -14.90 -58.29
CA GLU A 578 19.50 -14.26 -59.57
C GLU A 578 18.43 -14.52 -60.65
N THR A 579 17.87 -15.73 -60.64
CA THR A 579 16.73 -16.13 -61.47
C THR A 579 15.45 -16.18 -60.63
N PRO A 580 14.46 -15.32 -60.88
CA PRO A 580 13.21 -15.31 -60.12
C PRO A 580 12.42 -16.62 -60.31
N ILE A 581 11.90 -17.17 -59.22
CA ILE A 581 10.96 -18.31 -59.21
C ILE A 581 9.54 -17.87 -58.89
N ASP A 582 8.53 -18.61 -59.36
CA ASP A 582 7.13 -18.33 -59.06
C ASP A 582 6.62 -19.23 -57.93
N THR A 583 6.51 -18.70 -56.70
CA THR A 583 6.08 -19.49 -55.54
C THR A 583 4.59 -19.79 -55.51
N ARG A 584 3.81 -19.20 -56.43
CA ARG A 584 2.36 -19.47 -56.57
C ARG A 584 2.11 -20.78 -57.32
N GLU A 585 3.09 -21.20 -58.13
CA GLU A 585 3.05 -22.44 -58.88
C GLU A 585 3.50 -23.62 -57.99
N PRO A 586 2.94 -24.82 -58.19
CA PRO A 586 3.25 -25.98 -57.36
C PRO A 586 4.72 -26.37 -57.45
N VAL A 587 5.27 -26.82 -56.31
CA VAL A 587 6.64 -27.33 -56.22
C VAL A 587 6.76 -28.61 -57.06
N VAL A 588 7.73 -28.62 -57.97
CA VAL A 588 8.09 -29.80 -58.76
C VAL A 588 9.09 -30.62 -57.96
N GLN A 589 8.77 -31.90 -57.69
CA GLN A 589 9.65 -32.80 -56.93
C GLN A 589 11.06 -32.85 -57.55
N GLY A 590 12.06 -32.52 -56.75
CA GLY A 590 13.48 -32.55 -57.15
C GLY A 590 13.99 -31.30 -57.86
N VAL A 591 13.11 -30.34 -58.22
CA VAL A 591 13.48 -29.10 -58.95
C VAL A 591 13.15 -27.84 -58.15
N GLY A 592 12.13 -27.88 -57.30
CA GLY A 592 11.65 -26.71 -56.55
C GLY A 592 10.50 -26.00 -57.29
N HIS A 593 10.28 -24.72 -56.99
CA HIS A 593 9.32 -23.91 -57.74
C HIS A 593 9.85 -23.60 -59.15
N PRO A 594 8.96 -23.50 -60.17
CA PRO A 594 9.38 -23.16 -61.52
C PRO A 594 9.88 -21.71 -61.61
N GLU A 595 10.70 -21.44 -62.63
CA GLU A 595 11.11 -20.07 -62.97
C GLU A 595 9.90 -19.21 -63.35
N MET A 596 9.96 -17.94 -62.95
CA MET A 596 8.94 -16.95 -63.30
C MET A 596 9.06 -16.58 -64.78
N SER A 597 7.96 -16.57 -65.52
CA SER A 597 7.99 -16.23 -66.95
C SER A 597 8.44 -14.77 -67.17
N ALA A 598 9.12 -14.50 -68.30
CA ALA A 598 9.62 -13.16 -68.61
C ALA A 598 8.53 -12.08 -68.63
N GLU A 599 7.32 -12.43 -69.07
CA GLU A 599 6.14 -11.55 -69.04
C GLU A 599 5.73 -11.17 -67.62
N LYS A 600 5.68 -12.15 -66.70
CA LYS A 600 5.37 -11.92 -65.29
C LYS A 600 6.47 -11.10 -64.61
N VAL A 601 7.75 -11.38 -64.91
CA VAL A 601 8.87 -10.58 -64.36
C VAL A 601 8.78 -9.13 -64.85
N ALA A 602 8.54 -8.90 -66.13
CA ALA A 602 8.39 -7.55 -66.69
C ALA A 602 7.19 -6.81 -66.08
N SER A 603 6.05 -7.50 -65.93
CA SER A 603 4.86 -6.98 -65.25
C SER A 603 5.16 -6.55 -63.81
N GLY A 604 5.83 -7.41 -63.03
CA GLY A 604 6.22 -7.11 -61.66
C GLY A 604 7.21 -5.96 -61.56
N CYS A 605 8.25 -5.94 -62.41
CA CYS A 605 9.22 -4.84 -62.47
C CYS A 605 8.57 -3.51 -62.82
N GLN A 606 7.63 -3.49 -63.78
CA GLN A 606 6.90 -2.27 -64.15
C GLN A 606 6.05 -1.76 -62.99
N ALA A 607 5.31 -2.64 -62.31
CA ALA A 607 4.49 -2.26 -61.16
C ALA A 607 5.31 -1.72 -59.98
N ILE A 608 6.54 -2.21 -59.79
CA ILE A 608 7.48 -1.66 -58.82
C ILE A 608 8.01 -0.30 -59.31
N ALA A 609 8.40 -0.19 -60.57
CA ALA A 609 8.94 1.04 -61.17
C ALA A 609 7.91 2.19 -61.17
N ASP A 610 6.61 1.89 -61.26
CA ASP A 610 5.53 2.86 -61.14
C ASP A 610 5.48 3.52 -59.75
N ARG A 611 5.99 2.84 -58.71
CA ARG A 611 6.09 3.39 -57.34
C ARG A 611 7.50 3.86 -56.97
N ILE A 612 8.53 3.21 -57.50
CA ILE A 612 9.94 3.53 -57.26
C ILE A 612 10.60 3.72 -58.62
N PRO A 613 10.57 4.95 -59.18
CA PRO A 613 11.07 5.22 -60.52
C PRO A 613 12.53 4.79 -60.70
N GLY A 614 12.80 4.09 -61.79
CA GLY A 614 14.15 3.61 -62.11
C GLY A 614 14.51 2.23 -61.54
N PHE A 615 13.56 1.52 -60.94
CA PHE A 615 13.76 0.13 -60.51
C PHE A 615 14.15 -0.78 -61.69
N ASP A 616 15.27 -1.48 -61.56
CA ASP A 616 15.70 -2.58 -62.42
C ASP A 616 16.14 -3.77 -61.56
N TYR A 617 15.63 -4.96 -61.88
CA TYR A 617 15.84 -6.15 -61.06
C TYR A 617 17.32 -6.55 -60.97
N GLN A 618 18.00 -6.63 -62.11
CA GLN A 618 19.38 -7.12 -62.16
C GLN A 618 20.35 -6.11 -61.55
N ALA A 619 20.16 -4.81 -61.84
CA ALA A 619 20.95 -3.76 -61.22
C ALA A 619 20.76 -3.76 -59.69
N THR A 620 19.53 -3.89 -59.19
CA THR A 620 19.26 -3.92 -57.75
C THR A 620 19.77 -5.20 -57.09
N PHE A 621 19.70 -6.33 -57.78
CA PHE A 621 20.24 -7.62 -57.32
C PHE A 621 21.75 -7.55 -57.08
N VAL A 622 22.50 -6.97 -58.03
CA VAL A 622 23.95 -6.74 -57.89
C VAL A 622 24.25 -5.85 -56.67
N GLN A 623 23.40 -4.85 -56.41
CA GLN A 623 23.57 -3.98 -55.23
C GLN A 623 23.31 -4.70 -53.91
N LEU A 624 22.30 -5.57 -53.87
CA LEU A 624 21.92 -6.32 -52.65
C LEU A 624 22.90 -7.44 -52.31
N THR A 625 23.55 -8.01 -53.32
CA THR A 625 24.54 -9.08 -53.14
C THR A 625 25.94 -8.58 -52.81
N ASP A 626 26.19 -7.27 -52.87
CA ASP A 626 27.44 -6.62 -52.44
C ASP A 626 27.40 -6.33 -50.93
N PRO A 627 28.16 -7.07 -50.09
CA PRO A 627 28.14 -6.88 -48.65
C PRO A 627 28.65 -5.50 -48.22
N ASP A 628 29.61 -4.92 -48.94
CA ASP A 628 30.19 -3.62 -48.56
C ASP A 628 29.20 -2.48 -48.81
N ARG A 629 28.41 -2.58 -49.88
CA ARG A 629 27.31 -1.65 -50.15
C ARG A 629 26.21 -1.74 -49.08
N ILE A 630 25.85 -2.94 -48.63
CA ILE A 630 24.84 -3.12 -47.58
C ILE A 630 25.36 -2.67 -46.22
N ARG A 631 26.65 -2.86 -45.91
CA ARG A 631 27.29 -2.27 -44.73
C ARG A 631 27.27 -0.74 -44.79
N ALA A 632 27.58 -0.14 -45.94
CA ALA A 632 27.51 1.30 -46.11
C ALA A 632 26.07 1.81 -45.90
N LEU A 633 25.07 1.13 -46.47
CA LEU A 633 23.66 1.44 -46.25
C LEU A 633 23.25 1.33 -44.77
N TYR A 634 23.73 0.30 -44.07
CA TYR A 634 23.48 0.11 -42.63
C TYR A 634 23.99 1.29 -41.80
N LEU A 635 25.17 1.82 -42.13
CA LEU A 635 25.74 2.99 -41.45
C LEU A 635 24.99 4.30 -41.74
N LEU A 636 24.27 4.37 -42.87
CA LEU A 636 23.44 5.51 -43.26
C LEU A 636 22.01 5.47 -42.69
N CYS A 637 21.59 4.34 -42.11
CA CYS A 637 20.25 4.17 -41.52
C CYS A 637 20.04 5.16 -40.37
N ARG A 638 18.83 5.74 -40.30
CA ARG A 638 18.53 6.86 -39.38
C ARG A 638 18.05 6.39 -38.00
N ASN A 639 17.53 5.18 -37.91
CA ASN A 639 16.91 4.62 -36.70
C ASN A 639 17.22 3.12 -36.57
N GLY A 640 17.00 2.58 -35.36
CA GLY A 640 17.24 1.17 -35.07
C GLY A 640 16.41 0.21 -35.93
N TYR A 641 15.19 0.60 -36.30
CA TYR A 641 14.33 -0.23 -37.14
C TYR A 641 14.89 -0.42 -38.55
N GLU A 642 15.28 0.66 -39.23
CA GLU A 642 15.94 0.61 -40.54
C GLU A 642 17.23 -0.19 -40.49
N LYS A 643 18.08 0.08 -39.47
CA LYS A 643 19.30 -0.69 -39.22
C LYS A 643 18.99 -2.18 -39.17
N LEU A 644 17.98 -2.59 -38.42
CA LEU A 644 17.60 -4.00 -38.31
C LEU A 644 17.09 -4.57 -39.64
N GLN A 645 16.34 -3.80 -40.44
CA GLN A 645 15.89 -4.25 -41.76
C GLN A 645 17.05 -4.46 -42.74
N VAL A 646 17.99 -3.51 -42.78
CA VAL A 646 19.17 -3.61 -43.65
C VAL A 646 20.11 -4.71 -43.17
N PHE A 647 20.28 -4.88 -41.86
CA PHE A 647 21.08 -5.96 -41.28
C PHE A 647 20.64 -7.34 -41.78
N ARG A 648 19.32 -7.59 -41.84
CA ARG A 648 18.76 -8.88 -42.29
C ARG A 648 19.22 -9.27 -43.71
N LEU A 649 19.54 -8.30 -44.55
CA LEU A 649 20.03 -8.54 -45.91
C LEU A 649 21.43 -9.16 -45.93
N LEU A 650 22.25 -8.93 -44.90
CA LEU A 650 23.63 -9.45 -44.85
C LEU A 650 23.71 -10.97 -44.62
N GLN A 651 22.58 -11.63 -44.29
CA GLN A 651 22.51 -13.08 -44.02
C GLN A 651 23.64 -13.61 -43.11
N THR A 652 24.13 -12.80 -42.18
CA THR A 652 25.22 -13.19 -41.28
C THR A 652 24.78 -14.31 -40.35
N GLY A 653 25.61 -15.35 -40.22
CA GLY A 653 25.37 -16.45 -39.28
C GLY A 653 25.48 -15.99 -37.83
N VAL A 654 24.40 -15.45 -37.25
CA VAL A 654 24.36 -15.11 -35.82
C VAL A 654 24.30 -16.41 -35.02
N GLU A 655 25.35 -16.75 -34.26
CA GLU A 655 25.41 -18.02 -33.50
C GLU A 655 24.36 -18.10 -32.38
N ASN A 656 24.08 -16.97 -31.71
CA ASN A 656 23.11 -16.92 -30.62
C ASN A 656 21.67 -17.04 -31.16
N ALA A 657 21.00 -18.14 -30.84
CA ALA A 657 19.64 -18.44 -31.28
C ALA A 657 18.60 -17.39 -30.83
N VAL A 658 18.77 -16.77 -29.65
CA VAL A 658 17.87 -15.74 -29.13
C VAL A 658 18.02 -14.44 -29.93
N ILE A 659 19.26 -14.00 -30.14
CA ILE A 659 19.55 -12.80 -30.93
C ILE A 659 19.13 -13.01 -32.39
N ARG A 660 19.39 -14.19 -32.96
CA ARG A 660 18.89 -14.57 -34.29
C ARG A 660 17.37 -14.46 -34.38
N LYS A 661 16.63 -14.96 -33.38
CA LYS A 661 15.16 -14.87 -33.34
C LYS A 661 14.68 -13.41 -33.17
N PHE A 662 15.34 -12.61 -32.34
CA PHE A 662 15.01 -11.20 -32.18
C PHE A 662 15.21 -10.42 -33.48
N MET A 663 16.35 -10.66 -34.11
CA MET A 663 16.74 -9.99 -35.34
C MET A 663 15.90 -10.42 -36.52
N ASN A 664 15.56 -11.70 -36.66
CA ASN A 664 14.88 -12.25 -37.84
C ASN A 664 13.36 -12.38 -37.71
N GLU A 665 12.79 -12.40 -36.50
CA GLU A 665 11.37 -12.77 -36.32
C GLU A 665 10.62 -11.82 -35.37
N THR A 666 11.23 -11.41 -34.25
CA THR A 666 10.48 -10.80 -33.12
C THR A 666 10.08 -9.34 -33.38
N TYR A 667 10.91 -8.57 -34.07
CA TYR A 667 10.60 -7.17 -34.43
C TYR A 667 10.01 -7.05 -35.84
N HIS A 668 9.36 -8.10 -36.34
CA HIS A 668 8.43 -7.98 -37.45
C HIS A 668 7.15 -7.34 -36.92
N ILE A 669 6.84 -6.15 -37.43
CA ILE A 669 5.94 -5.17 -36.83
C ILE A 669 4.43 -5.53 -36.96
N GLU A 670 4.08 -6.78 -37.25
CA GLU A 670 2.82 -7.08 -37.95
C GLU A 670 1.77 -7.90 -37.19
N ASN A 671 2.01 -8.41 -35.98
CA ASN A 671 1.16 -9.52 -35.49
C ASN A 671 -0.01 -9.17 -34.56
N GLU A 672 -0.15 -7.93 -34.03
CA GLU A 672 -1.15 -7.71 -32.96
C GLU A 672 -2.14 -6.54 -33.14
N PHE A 673 -1.78 -5.45 -33.84
CA PHE A 673 -2.63 -4.26 -33.96
C PHE A 673 -2.68 -3.69 -35.39
N ILE A 674 -3.88 -3.30 -35.84
CA ILE A 674 -4.12 -2.65 -37.14
C ILE A 674 -3.47 -1.25 -37.19
N CYS A 675 -3.39 -0.57 -36.05
CA CYS A 675 -2.80 0.76 -35.89
C CYS A 675 -1.61 0.71 -34.94
N GLN A 676 -0.59 1.52 -35.21
CA GLN A 676 0.61 1.60 -34.39
C GLN A 676 1.34 2.94 -34.57
N LEU A 677 2.41 3.13 -33.80
CA LEU A 677 3.33 4.25 -33.96
C LEU A 677 4.31 3.99 -35.10
N ASP A 678 4.65 5.03 -35.84
CA ASP A 678 5.65 4.95 -36.91
C ASP A 678 7.04 4.60 -36.33
N PRO A 679 7.60 3.42 -36.65
CA PRO A 679 8.87 2.95 -36.08
C PRO A 679 10.07 3.80 -36.53
N ALA A 680 9.96 4.53 -37.65
CA ALA A 680 11.01 5.42 -38.11
C ALA A 680 11.12 6.67 -37.24
N ARG A 681 10.00 7.10 -36.63
CA ARG A 681 9.95 8.24 -35.70
C ARG A 681 10.08 7.82 -34.24
N PHE A 682 9.42 6.75 -33.85
CA PHE A 682 9.42 6.20 -32.50
C PHE A 682 10.18 4.88 -32.48
N ASP A 683 11.49 4.99 -32.26
CA ASP A 683 12.40 3.84 -32.28
C ASP A 683 12.17 2.94 -31.05
N LEU A 684 11.47 1.81 -31.27
CA LEU A 684 11.13 0.84 -30.22
C LEU A 684 12.15 -0.30 -30.13
N ILE A 685 13.17 -0.32 -30.99
CA ILE A 685 14.18 -1.38 -30.97
C ILE A 685 15.08 -1.18 -29.75
N PRO A 686 15.23 -2.18 -28.85
CA PRO A 686 16.10 -2.02 -27.70
C PRO A 686 17.56 -1.80 -28.10
N GLU A 687 18.23 -0.90 -27.37
CA GLU A 687 19.62 -0.50 -27.67
C GLU A 687 20.59 -1.69 -27.75
N TYR A 688 20.43 -2.69 -26.88
CA TYR A 688 21.31 -3.86 -26.88
C TYR A 688 21.23 -4.65 -28.19
N VAL A 689 20.05 -4.72 -28.84
CA VAL A 689 19.88 -5.42 -30.12
C VAL A 689 20.67 -4.71 -31.21
N ILE A 690 20.62 -3.37 -31.23
CA ILE A 690 21.40 -2.57 -32.19
C ILE A 690 22.89 -2.68 -31.92
N ARG A 691 23.33 -2.69 -30.65
CA ARG A 691 24.75 -2.89 -30.30
C ARG A 691 25.29 -4.24 -30.78
N GLU A 692 24.51 -5.31 -30.67
CA GLU A 692 24.90 -6.63 -31.22
C GLU A 692 25.00 -6.58 -32.76
N CYS A 693 24.09 -5.88 -33.43
CA CYS A 693 24.17 -5.67 -34.88
C CYS A 693 25.44 -4.88 -35.25
N ASP A 694 25.69 -3.78 -34.54
CA ASP A 694 26.85 -2.91 -34.73
C ASP A 694 28.15 -3.71 -34.52
N ALA A 695 28.23 -4.57 -33.50
CA ALA A 695 29.41 -5.40 -33.22
C ALA A 695 29.72 -6.45 -34.30
N LEU A 696 28.70 -6.93 -35.03
CA LEU A 696 28.86 -7.89 -36.13
C LEU A 696 29.23 -7.22 -37.46
N ILE A 697 28.95 -5.92 -37.60
CA ILE A 697 29.19 -5.14 -38.82
C ILE A 697 30.46 -4.31 -38.73
N LEU A 698 30.73 -3.71 -37.58
CA LEU A 698 31.90 -2.87 -37.35
C LEU A 698 33.12 -3.73 -37.04
N PRO A 699 34.31 -3.39 -37.56
CA PRO A 699 35.54 -4.05 -37.14
C PRO A 699 35.72 -3.90 -35.62
N PRO A 700 36.37 -4.88 -34.95
CA PRO A 700 36.67 -4.74 -33.52
C PRO A 700 37.42 -3.42 -33.29
N PRO A 701 37.18 -2.73 -32.16
CA PRO A 701 37.96 -1.54 -31.83
C PRO A 701 39.45 -1.90 -31.89
N PRO A 702 40.32 -1.01 -32.40
CA PRO A 702 41.76 -1.25 -32.32
C PRO A 702 42.09 -1.56 -30.87
N ALA A 703 42.81 -2.65 -30.64
CA ALA A 703 43.33 -2.96 -29.32
C ALA A 703 44.12 -1.72 -28.87
N ASN A 704 43.55 -0.94 -27.95
CA ASN A 704 44.36 0.00 -27.22
C ASN A 704 45.38 -0.84 -26.47
N ASP A 705 46.66 -0.54 -26.71
CA ASP A 705 47.78 -1.02 -25.90
C ASP A 705 47.49 -0.67 -24.43
N ASP A 706 46.89 -1.59 -23.69
CA ASP A 706 46.96 -1.66 -22.23
C ASP A 706 48.37 -2.12 -21.83
N ALA A 707 49.36 -1.34 -22.24
CA ALA A 707 50.73 -1.44 -21.81
C ALA A 707 51.18 -0.04 -21.41
N LEU A 708 50.69 0.45 -20.27
CA LEU A 708 51.36 1.39 -19.37
C LEU A 708 50.43 1.72 -18.19
N GLU A 709 50.37 0.83 -17.20
CA GLU A 709 50.12 1.21 -15.80
C GLU A 709 50.60 0.08 -14.86
N GLU A 710 51.90 -0.20 -14.93
CA GLU A 710 52.66 -0.57 -13.73
C GLU A 710 53.60 0.60 -13.43
N ILE A 711 53.67 0.98 -12.14
CA ILE A 711 54.52 1.99 -11.49
C ILE A 711 53.88 3.38 -11.29
N ALA A 712 53.12 3.55 -10.20
CA ALA A 712 53.50 4.35 -9.01
C ALA A 712 52.32 4.50 -8.03
#